data_AF-A0A395XCY2-F1
#
_entry.id   AF-A0A395XCY2-F1
#
_cell.length_a   1.000
_cell.length_b   1.000
_cell.length_c   1.000
_cell.angle_alpha   90.00
_cell.angle_beta   90.00
_cell.angle_gamma   90.00
#
_symmetry.space_group_name_H-M   'P 1'
#
loop_
_entity.id
_entity.type
_entity.pdbx_description
1 polymer ?
#
loop_
_entity_poly.entity_id
_entity_poly.type
_entity_poly.pdbx_seq_one_letter_code
_entity_poly.pdbx_strand_id
1 'polypeptide(L)'
;MKKKIAGIILASVLTFSAMAGVQASAEDRLWENSMEADGVEDDISQNQTEVKDGDDSTSEDNEENTENEGVDSPENDTEAEEDPSEVKEETEISFEEEQESIEAEVEENPEQELELDAEMGEEDLFMDNEKSIATYAGSGIPVEWVGPNYKMRPEYAFTYAFRKGVTQLSYISRKNDSLNNKIHNWFGDNKGYTTEYCQSFYACAIGNTSNTDAITAIYSNVGEYQGQIVDLKVTVPAWGTVNNGHVGKDKTKITPCVLFYKDRIAFNTISVGSVRFQFEFLNHNTSVQIYPKGHITAVDLDSGQGIRTYDSWGVDHIYLRSGYDYLRTTEGTTANGNAFREIRGKADGGNITTDDVEGWCQLDFNGSFIINWLAQDSWKNSTGAQNAFYLSTGQTIGSYEPNPGPEKRVGDENASFDSMARHTFTDNDPAYEITEGKNFDYVIRQQLLPGNYSSFELKDVLDSCLKYRSASVMTALGNDVTRFFNIENRSNTIVFRADSNFLKTDEAYNNVTYYFRIKVQAGSNQEIDSHNHYQRSNEFYAIENTASRTIVSDRMQDTQNTNQSWVKGNTVLTDGEITVTKRIREADITWAHGNPVFRFRITGKDQLGATHVYEKYVEFKPGKYAMAGEDAVMKCSFTGIQPGTYTVSELPTLRYQFEYILPDTANVTASDKTGIVSISMAQRKAALTFKNKKTRYDRYSHTDVVTNIVPVS
;
A
#
# COMPACT_ATOMS: atom_id res chain seq x y z
N MET A 1 -20.80 -21.80 55.46
CA MET A 1 -20.47 -20.38 55.16
C MET A 1 -19.46 -20.34 54.02
N LYS A 2 -19.39 -19.23 53.27
CA LYS A 2 -18.50 -18.99 52.11
C LYS A 2 -18.62 -19.97 50.92
N LYS A 3 -19.63 -19.68 50.09
CA LYS A 3 -19.67 -19.83 48.61
C LYS A 3 -18.61 -18.90 47.97
N LYS A 4 -18.24 -18.87 46.68
CA LYS A 4 -18.59 -19.51 45.37
C LYS A 4 -17.33 -19.24 44.47
N ILE A 5 -17.05 -19.83 43.30
CA ILE A 5 -17.62 -20.90 42.44
C ILE A 5 -16.47 -21.43 41.52
N ALA A 6 -16.72 -22.44 40.69
CA ALA A 6 -15.97 -22.73 39.47
C ALA A 6 -16.92 -22.67 38.25
N GLY A 7 -16.44 -22.23 37.08
CA GLY A 7 -17.22 -22.19 35.83
C GLY A 7 -16.70 -23.23 34.85
N ILE A 8 -17.58 -24.12 34.38
CA ILE A 8 -17.27 -25.17 33.39
C ILE A 8 -18.01 -24.86 32.08
N ILE A 9 -17.33 -25.16 30.97
CA ILE A 9 -17.78 -25.03 29.58
C ILE A 9 -18.94 -26.01 29.29
N LEU A 10 -19.92 -25.59 28.49
CA LEU A 10 -20.67 -26.53 27.64
C LEU A 10 -21.20 -25.87 26.37
N ALA A 11 -21.04 -26.53 25.23
CA ALA A 11 -21.54 -26.10 23.93
C ALA A 11 -22.93 -26.68 23.63
N SER A 12 -23.68 -26.06 22.71
CA SER A 12 -24.86 -26.67 22.08
C SER A 12 -25.11 -26.09 20.68
N VAL A 13 -25.17 -26.96 19.68
CA VAL A 13 -25.62 -26.68 18.31
C VAL A 13 -27.16 -26.81 18.25
N LEU A 14 -27.84 -26.02 17.42
CA LEU A 14 -29.18 -26.36 16.91
C LEU A 14 -29.50 -25.63 15.59
N THR A 15 -30.36 -26.24 14.76
CA THR A 15 -30.67 -25.84 13.38
C THR A 15 -32.19 -25.88 13.12
N PHE A 16 -32.62 -25.46 11.91
CA PHE A 16 -33.94 -25.64 11.26
C PHE A 16 -35.13 -24.69 11.57
N SER A 17 -35.43 -23.83 10.57
CA SER A 17 -36.69 -23.75 9.79
C SER A 17 -37.98 -23.00 10.22
N ALA A 18 -38.31 -22.00 9.38
CA ALA A 18 -39.51 -21.87 8.54
C ALA A 18 -40.90 -21.39 9.07
N MET A 19 -41.28 -20.23 8.51
CA MET A 19 -42.59 -19.85 7.89
C MET A 19 -43.87 -19.55 8.70
N ALA A 20 -44.61 -18.57 8.13
CA ALA A 20 -45.98 -18.09 8.41
C ALA A 20 -46.20 -17.48 9.81
N GLY A 21 -46.86 -16.33 9.99
CA GLY A 21 -47.70 -15.45 9.15
C GLY A 21 -48.61 -14.69 10.14
N VAL A 22 -49.09 -13.47 9.93
CA VAL A 22 -50.20 -13.12 9.01
C VAL A 22 -50.59 -11.64 9.25
N GLN A 23 -50.82 -10.88 8.17
CA GLN A 23 -51.63 -9.64 8.02
C GLN A 23 -51.40 -8.38 8.90
N ALA A 24 -51.83 -7.17 8.49
CA ALA A 24 -51.92 -6.51 7.16
C ALA A 24 -52.58 -5.12 7.34
N SER A 25 -52.04 -4.09 6.68
CA SER A 25 -52.66 -2.80 6.27
C SER A 25 -51.53 -2.03 5.55
N ALA A 26 -51.41 -1.91 4.22
CA ALA A 26 -52.36 -1.41 3.21
C ALA A 26 -52.95 -0.06 3.65
N GLU A 27 -52.80 1.05 2.93
CA GLU A 27 -53.04 1.33 1.49
C GLU A 27 -52.07 2.45 0.98
N ASP A 28 -51.86 2.74 -0.31
CA ASP A 28 -52.02 2.03 -1.60
C ASP A 28 -51.45 2.91 -2.76
N ARG A 29 -51.29 2.34 -3.97
CA ARG A 29 -51.06 2.93 -5.33
C ARG A 29 -49.62 3.32 -5.70
N LEU A 30 -48.95 2.69 -6.68
CA LEU A 30 -49.25 2.37 -8.10
C LEU A 30 -49.08 3.54 -9.09
N TRP A 31 -48.06 3.42 -9.95
CA TRP A 31 -48.23 3.58 -11.41
C TRP A 31 -47.12 2.84 -12.17
N GLU A 32 -47.50 1.96 -13.09
CA GLU A 32 -46.71 1.64 -14.29
C GLU A 32 -47.17 2.57 -15.42
N ASN A 33 -46.26 2.96 -16.33
CA ASN A 33 -46.48 2.79 -17.77
C ASN A 33 -45.26 3.13 -18.64
N SER A 34 -45.23 2.47 -19.78
CA SER A 34 -44.37 2.57 -20.96
C SER A 34 -44.12 3.97 -21.56
N MET A 35 -42.95 4.12 -22.18
CA MET A 35 -42.74 4.77 -23.49
C MET A 35 -41.70 3.89 -24.21
N GLU A 36 -42.06 3.08 -25.21
CA GLU A 36 -42.30 3.45 -26.61
C GLU A 36 -41.19 4.32 -27.21
N ALA A 37 -40.46 3.70 -28.14
CA ALA A 37 -39.54 4.34 -29.06
C ALA A 37 -40.18 4.35 -30.45
N ASP A 38 -40.32 5.53 -31.03
CA ASP A 38 -40.64 5.72 -32.45
C ASP A 38 -39.62 6.69 -33.04
N GLY A 39 -39.10 6.36 -34.23
CA GLY A 39 -38.13 7.16 -34.95
C GLY A 39 -38.77 8.00 -36.06
N VAL A 40 -38.01 8.98 -36.56
CA VAL A 40 -38.23 9.60 -37.87
C VAL A 40 -36.87 9.73 -38.56
N GLU A 41 -36.82 9.28 -39.82
CA GLU A 41 -35.66 9.36 -40.72
C GLU A 41 -35.56 10.74 -41.39
N ASP A 42 -34.36 11.11 -41.86
CA ASP A 42 -34.18 12.01 -43.01
C ASP A 42 -32.82 11.73 -43.71
N ASP A 43 -32.83 10.63 -44.47
CA ASP A 43 -32.35 10.40 -45.86
C ASP A 43 -31.18 11.20 -46.53
N ILE A 44 -30.55 10.54 -47.54
CA ILE A 44 -29.70 11.05 -48.65
C ILE A 44 -28.25 11.52 -48.30
N SER A 45 -27.14 11.14 -48.97
CA SER A 45 -26.89 10.33 -50.19
C SER A 45 -25.59 9.49 -50.13
N GLN A 46 -25.54 8.45 -50.95
CA GLN A 46 -24.35 7.69 -51.35
C GLN A 46 -23.26 8.55 -52.02
N ASN A 47 -21.99 8.12 -51.92
CA ASN A 47 -21.19 7.91 -53.14
C ASN A 47 -20.12 6.83 -52.94
N GLN A 48 -19.96 5.94 -53.93
CA GLN A 48 -18.93 4.89 -53.97
C GLN A 48 -17.64 5.41 -54.60
N THR A 49 -16.50 4.89 -54.17
CA THR A 49 -15.51 4.35 -55.12
C THR A 49 -14.65 3.26 -54.47
N GLU A 50 -14.39 2.19 -55.22
CA GLU A 50 -13.51 1.07 -54.85
C GLU A 50 -12.02 1.47 -55.00
N VAL A 51 -11.09 0.67 -54.45
CA VAL A 51 -10.06 -0.09 -55.22
C VAL A 51 -9.13 -0.88 -54.27
N LYS A 52 -9.32 -2.22 -54.31
CA LYS A 52 -8.38 -3.37 -54.33
C LYS A 52 -6.98 -3.34 -53.66
N ASP A 53 -6.79 -4.35 -52.81
CA ASP A 53 -5.85 -5.50 -52.88
C ASP A 53 -4.35 -5.34 -53.21
N GLY A 54 -3.54 -6.10 -52.46
CA GLY A 54 -2.11 -6.40 -52.66
C GLY A 54 -1.23 -5.74 -51.59
N ASP A 55 -0.21 -6.39 -51.03
CA ASP A 55 0.31 -7.76 -51.20
C ASP A 55 1.27 -8.03 -50.02
N ASP A 56 1.40 -9.26 -49.53
CA ASP A 56 2.61 -9.65 -48.76
C ASP A 56 2.81 -11.17 -48.77
N SER A 57 4.01 -11.59 -49.18
CA SER A 57 4.42 -13.00 -49.16
C SER A 57 5.91 -13.13 -48.87
N THR A 58 6.17 -13.80 -47.74
CA THR A 58 7.38 -14.55 -47.32
C THR A 58 8.56 -14.67 -48.30
N SER A 59 9.77 -14.43 -47.78
CA SER A 59 10.98 -15.19 -48.15
C SER A 59 11.97 -15.27 -46.99
N GLU A 60 12.60 -16.43 -46.81
CA GLU A 60 13.60 -16.74 -45.77
C GLU A 60 15.05 -16.42 -46.20
N ASP A 61 15.99 -16.74 -45.28
CA ASP A 61 17.40 -17.13 -45.51
C ASP A 61 18.58 -16.11 -45.38
N ASN A 62 19.24 -16.21 -44.20
CA ASN A 62 20.64 -16.60 -43.98
C ASN A 62 21.85 -15.63 -43.86
N GLU A 63 22.81 -16.16 -43.07
CA GLU A 63 24.27 -15.93 -42.99
C GLU A 63 24.88 -14.75 -42.17
N GLU A 64 25.32 -15.13 -40.94
CA GLU A 64 26.70 -15.07 -40.39
C GLU A 64 27.55 -13.78 -40.24
N ASN A 65 28.28 -13.77 -39.10
CA ASN A 65 29.64 -13.26 -38.84
C ASN A 65 29.94 -11.80 -38.42
N THR A 66 30.28 -11.69 -37.11
CA THR A 66 31.52 -11.14 -36.51
C THR A 66 31.96 -9.66 -36.63
N GLU A 67 32.54 -9.22 -35.49
CA GLU A 67 33.62 -8.22 -35.31
C GLU A 67 33.29 -6.70 -35.19
N ASN A 68 33.42 -6.25 -33.93
CA ASN A 68 34.09 -5.07 -33.35
C ASN A 68 34.45 -3.77 -34.13
N GLU A 69 34.69 -2.75 -33.29
CA GLU A 69 35.18 -1.38 -33.58
C GLU A 69 34.08 -0.40 -34.06
N GLY A 70 33.95 0.83 -33.53
CA GLY A 70 34.83 1.58 -32.64
C GLY A 70 34.92 3.02 -33.16
N VAL A 71 34.16 3.95 -32.56
CA VAL A 71 34.16 5.38 -32.99
C VAL A 71 34.04 6.30 -31.77
N ASP A 72 35.12 7.05 -31.52
CA ASP A 72 35.19 8.22 -30.64
C ASP A 72 34.26 9.36 -31.08
N SER A 73 33.83 10.21 -30.13
CA SER A 73 33.83 11.69 -30.21
C SER A 73 32.91 12.32 -29.13
N PRO A 74 33.20 13.55 -28.66
CA PRO A 74 34.49 13.99 -28.15
C PRO A 74 34.35 14.76 -26.81
N GLU A 75 35.49 15.15 -26.26
CA GLU A 75 35.62 16.08 -25.14
C GLU A 75 34.93 17.43 -25.41
N ASN A 76 34.48 18.10 -24.35
CA ASN A 76 34.29 19.54 -24.37
C ASN A 76 34.65 20.13 -23.00
N ASP A 77 35.93 20.45 -22.84
CA ASP A 77 36.42 21.21 -21.69
C ASP A 77 35.79 22.60 -21.65
N THR A 78 35.51 23.09 -20.44
CA THR A 78 35.70 24.51 -20.14
C THR A 78 36.00 24.67 -18.66
N GLU A 79 37.22 25.11 -18.38
CA GLU A 79 37.75 25.28 -17.03
C GLU A 79 36.98 26.36 -16.24
N ALA A 80 36.84 26.13 -14.94
CA ALA A 80 36.68 27.18 -13.95
C ALA A 80 37.36 26.70 -12.66
N GLU A 81 38.58 27.19 -12.39
CA GLU A 81 39.19 27.06 -11.06
C GLU A 81 38.41 27.89 -10.03
N GLU A 82 38.19 27.33 -8.84
CA GLU A 82 38.43 28.02 -7.55
C GLU A 82 38.28 27.02 -6.38
N ASP A 83 39.39 26.69 -5.73
CA ASP A 83 39.49 26.18 -4.36
C ASP A 83 40.51 27.10 -3.65
N PRO A 84 40.26 27.58 -2.42
CA PRO A 84 40.75 26.79 -1.30
C PRO A 84 39.85 26.77 -0.06
N SER A 85 39.63 25.55 0.44
CA SER A 85 39.66 25.17 1.85
C SER A 85 38.57 25.70 2.80
N GLU A 86 37.79 24.78 3.36
CA GLU A 86 37.32 24.91 4.74
C GLU A 86 37.42 23.56 5.46
N VAL A 87 38.33 23.47 6.43
CA VAL A 87 38.46 22.30 7.33
C VAL A 87 37.28 22.31 8.29
N LYS A 88 36.57 21.19 8.42
CA LYS A 88 35.64 20.94 9.53
C LYS A 88 36.02 19.67 10.24
N GLU A 89 36.18 19.81 11.56
CA GLU A 89 36.66 18.78 12.48
C GLU A 89 35.65 17.63 12.57
N GLU A 90 36.14 16.40 12.44
CA GLU A 90 35.40 15.23 12.90
C GLU A 90 35.42 15.22 14.44
N THR A 91 34.27 15.42 15.06
CA THR A 91 34.12 15.32 16.50
C THR A 91 34.00 13.86 16.91
N GLU A 92 35.04 13.28 17.50
CA GLU A 92 34.94 11.99 18.20
C GLU A 92 33.89 12.09 19.32
N ILE A 93 32.78 11.37 19.19
CA ILE A 93 31.81 11.18 20.27
C ILE A 93 32.08 9.84 20.92
N SER A 94 32.78 9.86 22.05
CA SER A 94 32.89 8.72 22.95
C SER A 94 31.53 8.45 23.62
N PHE A 95 30.91 7.31 23.33
CA PHE A 95 29.74 6.85 24.06
C PHE A 95 30.16 6.12 25.35
N GLU A 96 29.76 6.65 26.49
CA GLU A 96 29.74 5.91 27.76
C GLU A 96 28.42 5.13 27.89
N GLU A 97 28.47 3.91 28.45
CA GLU A 97 27.30 3.07 28.66
C GLU A 97 26.46 3.55 29.85
N GLU A 98 25.23 4.01 29.62
CA GLU A 98 24.18 4.02 30.64
C GLU A 98 23.13 2.96 30.32
N GLN A 99 23.09 1.91 31.15
CA GLN A 99 22.04 0.90 31.12
C GLN A 99 20.76 1.45 31.78
N GLU A 100 19.75 1.82 30.97
CA GLU A 100 18.37 1.87 31.45
C GLU A 100 17.67 0.54 31.19
N SER A 101 17.25 -0.14 32.26
CA SER A 101 16.51 -1.40 32.21
C SER A 101 15.04 -1.14 31.89
N ILE A 102 14.57 -1.59 30.73
CA ILE A 102 13.15 -1.67 30.40
C ILE A 102 12.69 -3.12 30.61
N GLU A 103 11.87 -3.35 31.64
CA GLU A 103 11.18 -4.62 31.85
C GLU A 103 10.05 -4.77 30.82
N ALA A 104 10.28 -5.59 29.80
CA ALA A 104 9.24 -6.09 28.91
C ALA A 104 8.82 -7.50 29.37
N GLU A 105 7.52 -7.71 29.60
CA GLU A 105 6.98 -9.03 29.93
C GLU A 105 7.17 -9.99 28.73
N VAL A 106 8.07 -10.97 28.87
CA VAL A 106 8.28 -12.02 27.87
C VAL A 106 7.25 -13.12 28.09
N GLU A 107 6.43 -13.40 27.07
CA GLU A 107 5.55 -14.55 27.03
C GLU A 107 6.39 -15.81 26.74
N GLU A 108 6.46 -16.75 27.69
CA GLU A 108 7.25 -17.99 27.55
C GLU A 108 6.69 -18.88 26.43
N ASN A 109 7.35 -18.86 25.27
CA ASN A 109 7.16 -19.82 24.19
C ASN A 109 8.22 -20.93 24.37
N PRO A 110 7.86 -22.23 24.39
CA PRO A 110 8.77 -23.28 24.85
C PRO A 110 10.02 -23.40 23.96
N GLU A 111 11.18 -23.45 24.60
CA GLU A 111 12.49 -23.55 23.97
C GLU A 111 12.58 -24.81 23.10
N GLN A 112 12.70 -24.62 21.78
CA GLN A 112 13.21 -25.66 20.89
C GLN A 112 14.74 -25.59 20.89
N GLU A 113 15.37 -26.14 21.92
CA GLU A 113 16.77 -26.56 21.80
C GLU A 113 16.83 -27.68 20.75
N LEU A 114 17.44 -27.39 19.61
CA LEU A 114 17.91 -28.44 18.71
C LEU A 114 19.09 -29.13 19.40
N GLU A 115 18.91 -30.39 19.82
CA GLU A 115 20.01 -31.20 20.35
C GLU A 115 21.10 -31.33 19.27
N LEU A 116 22.19 -30.59 19.46
CA LEU A 116 23.38 -30.72 18.67
C LEU A 116 24.10 -31.99 19.16
N ASP A 117 23.83 -33.13 18.53
CA ASP A 117 24.49 -34.41 18.81
C ASP A 117 26.01 -34.31 18.62
N ALA A 118 26.70 -33.86 19.68
CA ALA A 118 28.15 -33.70 19.73
C ALA A 118 28.90 -35.06 19.72
N GLU A 119 28.17 -36.18 19.80
CA GLU A 119 28.67 -37.54 19.63
C GLU A 119 28.60 -38.06 18.18
N MET A 120 28.18 -37.25 17.20
CA MET A 120 28.38 -37.62 15.79
C MET A 120 29.88 -37.59 15.43
N GLY A 121 30.53 -38.75 15.44
CA GLY A 121 31.93 -38.88 15.01
C GLY A 121 32.17 -38.45 13.55
N GLU A 122 33.38 -37.99 13.24
CA GLU A 122 33.76 -37.56 11.87
C GLU A 122 33.50 -38.64 10.80
N GLU A 123 33.56 -39.92 11.17
CA GLU A 123 33.24 -41.05 10.29
C GLU A 123 31.72 -41.30 10.11
N ASP A 124 30.81 -40.73 10.91
CA ASP A 124 29.36 -40.87 10.71
C ASP A 124 28.69 -39.60 10.17
N LEU A 125 29.35 -38.44 10.30
CA LEU A 125 28.83 -37.14 9.83
C LEU A 125 28.62 -37.08 8.30
N PHE A 126 29.45 -37.78 7.52
CA PHE A 126 29.51 -37.64 6.05
C PHE A 126 29.90 -38.94 5.27
N MET A 127 29.83 -40.15 5.85
CA MET A 127 30.24 -41.37 5.12
C MET A 127 29.20 -41.87 4.11
N ASP A 128 29.40 -41.52 2.85
CA ASP A 128 28.76 -42.13 1.69
C ASP A 128 29.42 -43.47 1.31
N ASN A 129 29.06 -44.55 2.00
CA ASN A 129 29.30 -45.91 1.52
C ASN A 129 27.95 -46.61 1.32
N GLU A 130 27.64 -47.08 0.10
CA GLU A 130 26.41 -47.84 -0.22
C GLU A 130 26.20 -49.09 0.67
N LYS A 131 27.25 -49.54 1.37
CA LYS A 131 27.24 -50.70 2.28
C LYS A 131 26.83 -50.39 3.72
N SER A 132 26.70 -49.13 4.13
CA SER A 132 26.29 -48.73 5.49
C SER A 132 24.85 -48.20 5.57
N ILE A 133 24.13 -48.10 4.45
CA ILE A 133 22.69 -47.78 4.44
C ILE A 133 21.92 -49.01 4.94
N ALA A 134 21.52 -48.97 6.21
CA ALA A 134 20.72 -50.03 6.81
C ALA A 134 19.22 -49.87 6.46
N THR A 135 18.52 -51.00 6.32
CA THR A 135 17.11 -51.04 5.89
C THR A 135 16.17 -50.75 7.07
N TYR A 136 16.17 -49.51 7.55
CA TYR A 136 15.26 -49.00 8.58
C TYR A 136 14.20 -48.07 7.99
N ALA A 137 13.32 -47.54 8.85
CA ALA A 137 12.23 -46.67 8.43
C ALA A 137 12.77 -45.42 7.71
N GLY A 138 12.13 -45.05 6.60
CA GLY A 138 12.41 -43.81 5.89
C GLY A 138 12.16 -42.59 6.76
N SER A 139 12.83 -41.48 6.43
CA SER A 139 12.69 -40.19 7.13
C SER A 139 11.22 -39.75 7.23
N GLY A 140 10.89 -39.06 8.32
CA GLY A 140 9.56 -38.48 8.56
C GLY A 140 9.26 -37.25 7.72
N ILE A 141 10.28 -36.58 7.14
CA ILE A 141 10.13 -35.34 6.37
C ILE A 141 9.40 -35.65 5.05
N PRO A 142 8.21 -35.10 4.77
CA PRO A 142 7.52 -35.36 3.52
C PRO A 142 8.23 -34.71 2.33
N VAL A 143 8.16 -35.36 1.17
CA VAL A 143 8.57 -34.78 -0.12
C VAL A 143 7.38 -34.84 -1.07
N GLU A 144 6.86 -33.70 -1.51
CA GLU A 144 5.72 -33.62 -2.43
C GLU A 144 6.12 -33.04 -3.79
N TRP A 145 5.72 -33.72 -4.87
CA TRP A 145 5.91 -33.25 -6.24
C TRP A 145 4.69 -32.44 -6.69
N VAL A 146 4.82 -31.11 -6.75
CA VAL A 146 3.69 -30.20 -6.87
C VAL A 146 3.65 -29.45 -8.20
N GLY A 147 2.44 -29.04 -8.63
CA GLY A 147 2.23 -28.22 -9.82
C GLY A 147 2.35 -26.71 -9.53
N PRO A 148 2.45 -25.85 -10.56
CA PRO A 148 2.56 -24.39 -10.42
C PRO A 148 1.50 -23.74 -9.54
N ASN A 149 0.28 -24.29 -9.55
CA ASN A 149 -0.89 -23.75 -8.85
C ASN A 149 -1.16 -24.48 -7.52
N TYR A 150 -0.22 -25.30 -7.03
CA TYR A 150 -0.33 -25.90 -5.70
C TYR A 150 -0.29 -24.79 -4.64
N LYS A 151 -1.25 -24.83 -3.71
CA LYS A 151 -1.37 -23.82 -2.68
C LYS A 151 -0.39 -24.10 -1.55
N MET A 152 0.65 -23.27 -1.45
CA MET A 152 1.63 -23.35 -0.38
C MET A 152 0.99 -23.08 0.99
N ARG A 153 1.62 -23.61 2.04
CA ARG A 153 1.14 -23.52 3.42
C ARG A 153 1.36 -22.11 3.97
N PRO A 154 0.32 -21.27 4.12
CA PRO A 154 0.48 -19.83 4.36
C PRO A 154 1.24 -19.49 5.65
N GLU A 155 1.30 -20.42 6.61
CA GLU A 155 2.08 -20.27 7.83
C GLU A 155 3.62 -20.35 7.64
N TYR A 156 4.11 -20.70 6.44
CA TYR A 156 5.53 -20.66 6.04
C TYR A 156 5.84 -19.54 5.04
N ALA A 157 4.94 -18.57 4.86
CA ALA A 157 5.11 -17.49 3.87
C ALA A 157 6.28 -16.51 4.17
N PHE A 158 6.86 -16.54 5.37
CA PHE A 158 8.09 -15.78 5.65
C PHE A 158 9.29 -16.39 4.87
N THR A 159 10.19 -15.54 4.41
CA THR A 159 11.51 -15.95 3.92
C THR A 159 12.56 -14.91 4.33
N TYR A 160 13.84 -15.25 4.22
CA TYR A 160 14.93 -14.30 4.42
C TYR A 160 15.48 -13.84 3.07
N ALA A 161 15.86 -12.57 2.97
CA ALA A 161 16.36 -11.97 1.75
C ALA A 161 17.49 -10.97 2.04
N PHE A 162 18.38 -10.77 1.08
CA PHE A 162 19.33 -9.65 1.13
C PHE A 162 18.67 -8.38 0.58
N ARG A 163 18.43 -7.42 1.46
CA ARG A 163 17.69 -6.17 1.17
C ARG A 163 18.69 -5.06 0.84
N LYS A 164 18.71 -4.58 -0.39
CA LYS A 164 19.83 -3.75 -0.90
C LYS A 164 19.88 -2.39 -0.18
N GLY A 165 21.01 -2.11 0.48
CA GLY A 165 21.21 -0.90 1.28
C GLY A 165 20.62 -0.97 2.69
N VAL A 166 20.11 -2.13 3.10
CA VAL A 166 19.49 -2.38 4.42
C VAL A 166 20.16 -3.55 5.12
N THR A 167 20.30 -4.70 4.44
CA THR A 167 21.01 -5.88 4.95
C THR A 167 22.52 -5.66 4.91
N GLN A 168 23.22 -6.11 5.95
CA GLN A 168 24.69 -6.13 6.00
C GLN A 168 25.20 -7.46 6.56
N LEU A 169 26.31 -7.97 6.03
CA LEU A 169 27.08 -9.02 6.70
C LEU A 169 27.86 -8.38 7.86
N SER A 170 27.20 -8.24 9.01
CA SER A 170 27.65 -7.47 10.17
C SER A 170 28.75 -8.17 10.97
N TYR A 171 28.80 -9.50 10.91
CA TYR A 171 29.81 -10.31 11.58
C TYR A 171 30.23 -11.52 10.73
N ILE A 172 31.52 -11.86 10.77
CA ILE A 172 32.06 -13.11 10.21
C ILE A 172 33.26 -13.58 11.05
N SER A 173 33.17 -14.78 11.63
CA SER A 173 34.30 -15.42 12.29
C SER A 173 35.27 -16.03 11.28
N ARG A 174 36.53 -16.25 11.67
CA ARG A 174 37.55 -16.98 10.87
C ARG A 174 37.84 -16.45 9.45
N LYS A 175 37.42 -15.22 9.11
CA LYS A 175 37.72 -14.59 7.82
C LYS A 175 39.24 -14.55 7.56
N ASN A 176 39.63 -14.79 6.31
CA ASN A 176 41.02 -14.76 5.88
C ASN A 176 41.16 -13.86 4.66
N ASP A 177 41.45 -12.58 4.90
CA ASP A 177 41.54 -11.54 3.86
C ASP A 177 42.64 -11.85 2.80
N SER A 178 43.58 -12.76 3.08
CA SER A 178 44.59 -13.21 2.10
C SER A 178 44.07 -14.21 1.06
N LEU A 179 42.91 -14.83 1.28
CA LEU A 179 42.35 -15.82 0.35
C LEU A 179 41.69 -15.17 -0.87
N ASN A 180 41.05 -14.01 -0.73
CA ASN A 180 40.32 -13.37 -1.83
C ASN A 180 41.24 -13.12 -3.06
N ASN A 181 42.46 -12.61 -2.84
CA ASN A 181 43.46 -12.42 -3.90
C ASN A 181 43.94 -13.75 -4.51
N LYS A 182 44.00 -14.83 -3.72
CA LYS A 182 44.37 -16.16 -4.23
C LYS A 182 43.24 -16.78 -5.05
N ILE A 183 41.99 -16.58 -4.66
CA ILE A 183 40.81 -17.07 -5.39
C ILE A 183 40.75 -16.46 -6.79
N HIS A 184 41.00 -15.16 -6.94
CA HIS A 184 41.18 -14.53 -8.24
C HIS A 184 42.28 -15.23 -9.07
N ASN A 185 43.46 -15.49 -8.50
CA ASN A 185 44.55 -16.19 -9.20
C ASN A 185 44.24 -17.67 -9.53
N TRP A 186 43.41 -18.35 -8.71
CA TRP A 186 43.05 -19.76 -8.91
C TRP A 186 42.04 -19.96 -10.04
N PHE A 187 41.06 -19.07 -10.19
CA PHE A 187 39.98 -19.21 -11.17
C PHE A 187 40.13 -18.21 -12.35
N GLY A 188 40.37 -16.94 -12.05
CA GLY A 188 40.57 -15.84 -13.01
C GLY A 188 39.30 -15.32 -13.70
N ASP A 189 39.45 -14.20 -14.41
CA ASP A 189 38.35 -13.45 -15.03
C ASP A 189 37.48 -14.27 -15.98
N ASN A 190 38.09 -15.16 -16.79
CA ASN A 190 37.38 -16.07 -17.70
C ASN A 190 36.40 -17.04 -17.00
N LYS A 191 36.42 -17.12 -15.67
CA LYS A 191 35.50 -17.90 -14.83
C LYS A 191 34.63 -17.01 -13.92
N GLY A 192 34.59 -15.70 -14.18
CA GLY A 192 33.82 -14.71 -13.39
C GLY A 192 34.53 -14.23 -12.12
N TYR A 193 35.67 -14.81 -11.75
CA TYR A 193 36.41 -14.45 -10.53
C TYR A 193 37.33 -13.24 -10.75
N THR A 194 36.74 -12.09 -11.08
CA THR A 194 37.47 -10.82 -11.19
C THR A 194 37.96 -10.33 -9.83
N THR A 195 38.93 -9.41 -9.81
CA THR A 195 39.41 -8.77 -8.57
C THR A 195 38.28 -8.09 -7.80
N GLU A 196 37.37 -7.40 -8.52
CA GLU A 196 36.19 -6.75 -7.94
C GLU A 196 35.19 -7.78 -7.40
N TYR A 197 34.85 -8.81 -8.17
CA TYR A 197 33.98 -9.89 -7.70
C TYR A 197 34.57 -10.58 -6.45
N CYS A 198 35.89 -10.80 -6.42
CA CYS A 198 36.55 -11.37 -5.25
C CYS A 198 36.55 -10.44 -4.02
N GLN A 199 36.14 -9.17 -4.13
CA GLN A 199 35.89 -8.30 -2.98
C GLN A 199 34.45 -8.39 -2.46
N SER A 200 33.52 -9.03 -3.19
CA SER A 200 32.11 -9.19 -2.79
C SER A 200 31.87 -10.19 -1.65
N PHE A 201 32.87 -10.99 -1.27
CA PHE A 201 32.74 -12.03 -0.22
C PHE A 201 33.89 -12.01 0.79
N TYR A 202 33.71 -12.72 1.91
CA TYR A 202 34.78 -13.12 2.83
C TYR A 202 35.03 -14.62 2.71
N ALA A 203 36.30 -15.01 2.62
CA ALA A 203 36.72 -16.41 2.52
C ALA A 203 37.22 -16.94 3.87
N CYS A 204 36.72 -18.12 4.28
CA CYS A 204 37.09 -18.78 5.54
C CYS A 204 37.74 -20.14 5.24
N ALA A 205 39.00 -20.32 5.67
CA ALA A 205 39.76 -21.55 5.39
C ALA A 205 39.24 -22.75 6.19
N ILE A 206 39.12 -23.90 5.53
CA ILE A 206 38.78 -25.21 6.12
C ILE A 206 39.85 -26.25 5.79
N GLY A 207 39.82 -27.42 6.45
CA GLY A 207 40.88 -28.43 6.35
C GLY A 207 40.44 -29.82 6.80
N ASN A 208 41.33 -30.81 6.64
CA ASN A 208 41.12 -32.21 7.03
C ASN A 208 41.31 -32.49 8.53
N THR A 209 41.72 -31.50 9.33
CA THR A 209 41.83 -31.61 10.78
C THR A 209 40.58 -31.02 11.42
N SER A 210 40.05 -31.71 12.43
CA SER A 210 39.02 -31.22 13.35
C SER A 210 39.35 -29.80 13.81
N ASN A 211 38.64 -28.81 13.27
CA ASN A 211 38.64 -27.48 13.86
C ASN A 211 37.48 -27.48 14.86
N THR A 212 37.78 -27.29 16.15
CA THR A 212 36.78 -27.22 17.22
C THR A 212 35.83 -26.03 17.08
N ASP A 213 36.23 -25.03 16.29
CA ASP A 213 35.61 -23.72 16.27
C ASP A 213 34.85 -23.52 14.96
N ALA A 214 33.52 -23.38 15.03
CA ALA A 214 32.67 -23.15 13.86
C ALA A 214 33.01 -21.84 13.11
N ILE A 215 32.63 -21.78 11.82
CA ILE A 215 32.56 -20.48 11.11
C ILE A 215 31.15 -19.93 11.37
N THR A 216 31.02 -18.64 11.71
CA THR A 216 29.73 -18.01 12.00
C THR A 216 29.65 -16.67 11.27
N ALA A 217 28.61 -16.50 10.45
CA ALA A 217 28.23 -15.26 9.81
C ALA A 217 26.96 -14.71 10.46
N ILE A 218 26.80 -13.38 10.53
CA ILE A 218 25.53 -12.73 10.86
C ILE A 218 25.19 -11.72 9.77
N TYR A 219 24.04 -11.91 9.15
CA TYR A 219 23.41 -10.98 8.23
C TYR A 219 22.34 -10.20 9.00
N SER A 220 22.53 -8.90 9.18
CA SER A 220 21.54 -8.06 9.85
C SER A 220 20.38 -7.71 8.92
N ASN A 221 19.17 -7.60 9.48
CA ASN A 221 17.98 -7.08 8.81
C ASN A 221 17.69 -7.82 7.49
N VAL A 222 17.42 -9.13 7.56
CA VAL A 222 17.11 -10.01 6.40
C VAL A 222 15.62 -10.16 6.11
N GLY A 223 14.75 -9.75 7.03
CA GLY A 223 13.31 -9.81 6.83
C GLY A 223 12.52 -9.16 7.97
N GLU A 224 11.20 -9.20 7.81
CA GLU A 224 10.22 -8.74 8.81
C GLU A 224 9.38 -9.96 9.24
N TYR A 225 9.30 -10.27 10.54
CA TYR A 225 8.48 -11.37 11.06
C TYR A 225 7.71 -10.94 12.31
N GLN A 226 6.38 -11.10 12.30
CA GLN A 226 5.50 -10.79 13.44
C GLN A 226 5.72 -9.40 14.09
N GLY A 227 6.07 -8.38 13.29
CA GLY A 227 6.33 -7.03 13.81
C GLY A 227 7.76 -6.80 14.33
N GLN A 228 8.67 -7.76 14.14
CA GLN A 228 10.09 -7.65 14.50
C GLN A 228 10.98 -7.66 13.26
N ILE A 229 12.13 -6.98 13.34
CA ILE A 229 13.21 -7.11 12.37
C ILE A 229 13.99 -8.39 12.68
N VAL A 230 14.26 -9.19 11.64
CA VAL A 230 14.97 -10.46 11.76
C VAL A 230 16.41 -10.31 11.25
N ASP A 231 17.37 -10.78 12.05
CA ASP A 231 18.75 -11.05 11.63
C ASP A 231 18.91 -12.57 11.36
N LEU A 232 19.77 -12.94 10.42
CA LEU A 232 20.12 -14.34 10.13
C LEU A 232 21.55 -14.63 10.57
N LYS A 233 21.71 -15.54 11.52
CA LYS A 233 22.98 -16.17 11.87
C LYS A 233 23.13 -17.46 11.06
N VAL A 234 24.24 -17.59 10.35
CA VAL A 234 24.59 -18.81 9.60
C VAL A 234 25.86 -19.39 10.18
N THR A 235 25.74 -20.59 10.76
CA THR A 235 26.84 -21.31 11.38
C THR A 235 27.24 -22.49 10.49
N VAL A 236 28.54 -22.66 10.26
CA VAL A 236 29.14 -23.87 9.66
C VAL A 236 29.86 -24.62 10.78
N PRO A 237 29.18 -25.56 11.47
CA PRO A 237 29.77 -26.33 12.56
C PRO A 237 30.63 -27.50 12.07
N ALA A 238 30.43 -27.99 10.84
CA ALA A 238 31.13 -29.15 10.30
C ALA A 238 31.21 -29.13 8.75
N TRP A 239 32.18 -29.87 8.20
CA TRP A 239 32.31 -30.15 6.77
C TRP A 239 32.93 -31.54 6.57
N GLY A 240 32.66 -32.16 5.42
CA GLY A 240 33.27 -33.42 5.02
C GLY A 240 34.71 -33.27 4.52
N THR A 241 35.33 -34.39 4.13
CA THR A 241 36.71 -34.45 3.63
C THR A 241 37.01 -33.38 2.57
N VAL A 242 38.15 -32.69 2.70
CA VAL A 242 38.62 -31.68 1.74
C VAL A 242 39.64 -32.25 0.74
N ASN A 243 39.57 -31.79 -0.51
CA ASN A 243 40.48 -32.20 -1.58
C ASN A 243 41.67 -31.24 -1.73
N ASN A 244 42.77 -31.53 -1.02
CA ASN A 244 44.06 -30.82 -1.18
C ASN A 244 44.80 -31.16 -2.50
N GLY A 245 44.16 -31.93 -3.39
CA GLY A 245 44.64 -32.28 -4.73
C GLY A 245 44.52 -31.13 -5.73
N HIS A 246 43.48 -30.30 -5.62
CA HIS A 246 43.16 -29.25 -6.60
C HIS A 246 44.26 -28.19 -6.76
N VAL A 247 44.47 -27.78 -8.01
CA VAL A 247 45.48 -26.79 -8.43
C VAL A 247 44.79 -25.67 -9.21
N GLY A 248 45.10 -24.42 -8.86
CA GLY A 248 44.58 -23.24 -9.52
C GLY A 248 45.25 -22.95 -10.87
N LYS A 249 44.68 -22.01 -11.63
CA LYS A 249 45.23 -21.51 -12.92
C LYS A 249 46.66 -20.97 -12.77
N ASP A 250 46.98 -20.37 -11.65
CA ASP A 250 48.33 -19.91 -11.25
C ASP A 250 49.32 -21.05 -10.91
N LYS A 251 48.89 -22.32 -11.00
CA LYS A 251 49.63 -23.54 -10.65
C LYS A 251 49.91 -23.72 -9.16
N THR A 252 49.30 -22.92 -8.29
CA THR A 252 49.39 -23.10 -6.84
C THR A 252 48.31 -24.06 -6.32
N LYS A 253 48.53 -24.60 -5.12
CA LYS A 253 47.56 -25.47 -4.46
C LYS A 253 46.40 -24.63 -3.91
N ILE A 254 45.17 -25.03 -4.24
CA ILE A 254 43.97 -24.39 -3.70
C ILE A 254 43.88 -24.69 -2.20
N THR A 255 43.59 -23.66 -1.41
CA THR A 255 43.22 -23.82 0.00
C THR A 255 41.71 -24.04 0.07
N PRO A 256 41.22 -25.19 0.58
CA PRO A 256 39.79 -25.40 0.78
C PRO A 256 39.18 -24.31 1.67
N CYS A 257 38.03 -23.78 1.27
CA CYS A 257 37.37 -22.68 1.97
C CYS A 257 35.86 -22.62 1.73
N VAL A 258 35.16 -21.91 2.61
CA VAL A 258 33.77 -21.49 2.44
C VAL A 258 33.76 -19.97 2.27
N LEU A 259 33.01 -19.47 1.28
CA LEU A 259 32.85 -18.04 1.00
C LEU A 259 31.48 -17.57 1.47
N PHE A 260 31.43 -16.42 2.15
CA PHE A 260 30.21 -15.74 2.58
C PHE A 260 30.11 -14.39 1.87
N TYR A 261 29.03 -14.17 1.12
CA TYR A 261 28.87 -12.96 0.31
C TYR A 261 28.38 -11.79 1.16
N LYS A 262 28.77 -10.57 0.77
CA LYS A 262 28.44 -9.29 1.43
C LYS A 262 27.23 -8.59 0.82
N ASP A 263 26.86 -8.99 -0.40
CA ASP A 263 25.83 -8.36 -1.25
C ASP A 263 24.60 -9.26 -1.49
N ARG A 264 24.61 -10.48 -0.93
CA ARG A 264 23.56 -11.51 -1.03
C ARG A 264 23.74 -12.54 0.09
N ILE A 265 22.69 -13.32 0.36
CA ILE A 265 22.77 -14.50 1.24
C ILE A 265 23.01 -15.73 0.37
N ALA A 266 24.28 -16.03 0.11
CA ALA A 266 24.73 -17.18 -0.66
C ALA A 266 26.07 -17.67 -0.10
N PHE A 267 26.39 -18.94 -0.32
CA PHE A 267 27.65 -19.55 0.17
C PHE A 267 28.32 -20.37 -0.93
N ASN A 268 29.62 -20.20 -1.10
CA ASN A 268 30.38 -20.94 -2.12
C ASN A 268 31.41 -21.84 -1.44
N THR A 269 31.43 -23.12 -1.78
CA THR A 269 32.29 -24.13 -1.13
C THR A 269 33.36 -24.59 -2.11
N ILE A 270 34.64 -24.41 -1.75
CA ILE A 270 35.78 -24.69 -2.62
C ILE A 270 36.55 -25.90 -2.10
N SER A 271 36.77 -26.88 -2.98
CA SER A 271 37.57 -28.10 -2.71
C SER A 271 37.10 -28.94 -1.51
N VAL A 272 35.79 -29.05 -1.29
CA VAL A 272 35.16 -29.84 -0.23
C VAL A 272 33.90 -30.52 -0.76
N GLY A 273 33.61 -31.74 -0.27
CA GLY A 273 32.48 -32.54 -0.76
C GLY A 273 31.13 -32.21 -0.15
N SER A 274 31.12 -31.83 1.13
CA SER A 274 29.90 -31.41 1.82
C SER A 274 30.23 -30.41 2.93
N VAL A 275 29.32 -29.47 3.18
CA VAL A 275 29.41 -28.48 4.25
C VAL A 275 28.08 -28.42 4.97
N ARG A 276 28.08 -28.52 6.30
CA ARG A 276 26.88 -28.34 7.12
C ARG A 276 26.65 -26.86 7.35
N PHE A 277 25.45 -26.38 7.03
CA PHE A 277 24.98 -25.04 7.34
C PHE A 277 23.80 -25.14 8.31
N GLN A 278 23.91 -24.43 9.43
CA GLN A 278 22.85 -24.21 10.41
C GLN A 278 22.40 -22.75 10.30
N PHE A 279 21.09 -22.56 10.18
CA PHE A 279 20.44 -21.28 10.02
C PHE A 279 19.65 -20.97 11.28
N GLU A 280 19.97 -19.85 11.93
CA GLU A 280 19.38 -19.40 13.19
C GLU A 280 18.88 -17.96 12.99
N PHE A 281 17.69 -17.66 13.49
CA PHE A 281 17.09 -16.34 13.35
C PHE A 281 17.20 -15.59 14.68
N LEU A 282 17.63 -14.34 14.65
CA LEU A 282 17.81 -13.50 15.83
C LEU A 282 16.92 -12.26 15.75
N ASN A 283 16.48 -11.75 16.90
CA ASN A 283 15.90 -10.42 16.99
C ASN A 283 17.01 -9.37 16.74
N HIS A 284 16.71 -8.34 15.96
CA HIS A 284 17.68 -7.43 15.35
C HIS A 284 18.68 -6.80 16.35
N ASN A 285 19.97 -6.87 16.02
CA ASN A 285 21.10 -6.40 16.84
C ASN A 285 21.15 -7.01 18.26
N THR A 286 20.55 -8.18 18.46
CA THR A 286 20.62 -8.93 19.73
C THR A 286 21.16 -10.35 19.49
N SER A 287 21.48 -11.06 20.58
CA SER A 287 21.72 -12.50 20.57
C SER A 287 20.47 -13.34 20.87
N VAL A 288 19.29 -12.72 20.93
CA VAL A 288 18.04 -13.42 21.28
C VAL A 288 17.52 -14.17 20.06
N GLN A 289 17.52 -15.50 20.13
CA GLN A 289 16.99 -16.34 19.07
C GLN A 289 15.45 -16.23 19.00
N ILE A 290 14.94 -16.22 17.77
CA ILE A 290 13.52 -16.27 17.45
C ILE A 290 13.26 -17.46 16.51
N TYR A 291 12.01 -17.91 16.46
CA TYR A 291 11.63 -19.16 15.79
C TYR A 291 10.56 -18.93 14.71
N PRO A 292 10.90 -18.26 13.60
CA PRO A 292 9.95 -18.06 12.51
C PRO A 292 9.63 -19.37 11.79
N LYS A 293 8.37 -19.54 11.38
CA LYS A 293 8.02 -20.51 10.33
C LYS A 293 8.12 -19.81 8.98
N GLY A 294 8.85 -20.42 8.06
CA GLY A 294 9.15 -19.81 6.76
C GLY A 294 9.56 -20.83 5.72
N HIS A 295 9.94 -20.37 4.53
CA HIS A 295 10.44 -21.22 3.46
C HIS A 295 11.68 -20.62 2.81
N ILE A 296 12.47 -21.49 2.19
CA ILE A 296 13.48 -21.12 1.20
C ILE A 296 13.38 -22.06 0.01
N THR A 297 13.75 -21.58 -1.17
CA THR A 297 13.96 -22.44 -2.34
C THR A 297 15.44 -22.45 -2.67
N ALA A 298 16.08 -23.60 -2.45
CA ALA A 298 17.42 -23.86 -2.96
C ALA A 298 17.33 -24.01 -4.49
N VAL A 299 18.18 -23.28 -5.21
CA VAL A 299 18.22 -23.24 -6.67
C VAL A 299 19.59 -23.68 -7.17
N ASP A 300 19.76 -23.77 -8.49
CA ASP A 300 21.05 -24.13 -9.12
C ASP A 300 21.61 -25.50 -8.66
N LEU A 301 20.70 -26.45 -8.35
CA LEU A 301 21.05 -27.82 -7.95
C LEU A 301 21.46 -28.69 -9.15
N ASP A 302 22.45 -28.22 -9.92
CA ASP A 302 22.91 -28.83 -11.17
C ASP A 302 23.93 -29.96 -10.95
N SER A 303 24.28 -30.72 -12.00
CA SER A 303 25.51 -31.54 -12.07
C SER A 303 25.78 -32.52 -10.90
N GLY A 304 24.76 -32.92 -10.13
CA GLY A 304 24.91 -33.75 -8.93
C GLY A 304 25.15 -32.98 -7.62
N GLN A 305 25.09 -31.65 -7.63
CA GLN A 305 24.94 -30.81 -6.43
C GLN A 305 23.60 -31.11 -5.73
N GLY A 306 23.46 -30.72 -4.47
CA GLY A 306 22.23 -30.93 -3.73
C GLY A 306 22.29 -30.63 -2.24
N ILE A 307 21.24 -31.06 -1.54
CA ILE A 307 21.07 -30.88 -0.10
C ILE A 307 20.72 -32.21 0.57
N ARG A 308 21.17 -32.40 1.81
CA ARG A 308 20.71 -33.46 2.72
C ARG A 308 20.28 -32.83 4.05
N THR A 309 19.13 -33.23 4.58
CA THR A 309 18.65 -32.83 5.90
C THR A 309 18.10 -34.04 6.65
N TYR A 310 18.19 -34.01 7.98
CA TYR A 310 17.84 -35.13 8.84
C TYR A 310 16.52 -34.84 9.57
N ASP A 311 15.85 -35.91 10.00
CA ASP A 311 14.73 -35.77 10.92
C ASP A 311 15.18 -34.97 12.15
N SER A 312 14.30 -34.09 12.64
CA SER A 312 14.56 -33.10 13.70
C SER A 312 15.45 -31.90 13.33
N TRP A 313 15.98 -31.76 12.11
CA TRP A 313 16.78 -30.58 11.69
C TRP A 313 15.96 -29.35 11.28
N GLY A 314 14.75 -29.17 11.83
CA GLY A 314 13.90 -27.99 11.62
C GLY A 314 13.27 -27.84 10.23
N VAL A 315 13.40 -28.84 9.34
CA VAL A 315 12.71 -28.89 8.04
C VAL A 315 11.42 -29.70 8.18
N ASP A 316 10.27 -29.05 8.03
CA ASP A 316 8.93 -29.64 8.19
C ASP A 316 8.40 -30.28 6.88
N HIS A 317 8.85 -29.80 5.71
CA HIS A 317 8.39 -30.29 4.40
C HIS A 317 9.38 -29.95 3.27
N ILE A 318 9.41 -30.76 2.21
CA ILE A 318 10.14 -30.50 0.97
C ILE A 318 9.18 -30.55 -0.22
N TYR A 319 9.23 -29.56 -1.11
CA TYR A 319 8.49 -29.57 -2.37
C TYR A 319 9.44 -29.55 -3.56
N LEU A 320 9.07 -30.30 -4.60
CA LEU A 320 9.77 -30.41 -5.87
C LEU A 320 8.80 -30.16 -7.02
N ARG A 321 9.30 -29.68 -8.15
CA ARG A 321 8.45 -29.32 -9.29
C ARG A 321 8.01 -30.55 -10.08
N SER A 322 6.73 -30.88 -10.04
CA SER A 322 6.15 -31.98 -10.84
C SER A 322 6.27 -31.72 -12.36
N GLY A 323 6.33 -32.82 -13.13
CA GLY A 323 6.49 -32.78 -14.58
C GLY A 323 7.93 -32.88 -15.08
N TYR A 324 8.91 -32.81 -14.16
CA TYR A 324 10.33 -32.92 -14.46
C TYR A 324 10.94 -34.19 -13.86
N ASP A 325 11.95 -34.73 -14.53
CA ASP A 325 12.83 -35.80 -14.04
C ASP A 325 14.26 -35.25 -14.07
N TYR A 326 14.55 -34.33 -13.14
CA TYR A 326 15.89 -33.74 -12.97
C TYR A 326 16.41 -33.95 -11.54
N LEU A 327 15.67 -33.47 -10.53
CA LEU A 327 16.01 -33.76 -9.14
C LEU A 327 15.66 -35.21 -8.77
N ARG A 328 16.54 -35.84 -8.00
CA ARG A 328 16.34 -37.18 -7.43
C ARG A 328 16.21 -37.09 -5.92
N THR A 329 15.29 -37.89 -5.37
CA THR A 329 15.06 -38.04 -3.94
C THR A 329 15.70 -39.33 -3.43
N THR A 330 16.51 -39.24 -2.38
CA THR A 330 17.02 -40.40 -1.64
C THR A 330 16.56 -40.30 -0.19
N GLU A 331 16.11 -41.41 0.36
CA GLU A 331 15.90 -41.56 1.80
C GLU A 331 16.84 -42.62 2.37
N GLY A 332 17.21 -42.48 3.64
CA GLY A 332 18.05 -43.46 4.30
C GLY A 332 18.19 -43.19 5.79
N THR A 333 18.97 -44.04 6.45
CA THR A 333 19.32 -43.94 7.86
C THR A 333 20.83 -44.11 7.99
N THR A 334 21.50 -43.26 8.75
CA THR A 334 22.93 -43.42 9.06
C THR A 334 23.17 -44.60 10.00
N ALA A 335 24.43 -45.02 10.17
CA ALA A 335 24.80 -46.09 11.08
C ALA A 335 24.33 -45.85 12.53
N ASN A 336 24.23 -44.58 12.94
CA ASN A 336 23.79 -44.16 14.27
C ASN A 336 22.26 -44.00 14.41
N GLY A 337 21.48 -44.34 13.38
CA GLY A 337 20.02 -44.35 13.44
C GLY A 337 19.32 -43.06 12.98
N ASN A 338 20.07 -42.02 12.61
CA ASN A 338 19.49 -40.75 12.18
C ASN A 338 18.99 -40.85 10.72
N ALA A 339 17.68 -40.72 10.53
CA ALA A 339 17.03 -40.77 9.23
C ALA A 339 17.18 -39.43 8.47
N PHE A 340 17.26 -39.48 7.14
CA PHE A 340 17.47 -38.30 6.29
C PHE A 340 16.67 -38.30 4.99
N ARG A 341 16.48 -37.08 4.46
CA ARG A 341 16.17 -36.79 3.06
C ARG A 341 17.39 -36.21 2.37
N GLU A 342 17.62 -36.64 1.15
CA GLU A 342 18.59 -36.04 0.23
C GLU A 342 17.92 -35.74 -1.11
N ILE A 343 18.15 -34.52 -1.60
CA ILE A 343 17.71 -34.03 -2.91
C ILE A 343 18.96 -33.67 -3.70
N ARG A 344 19.20 -34.28 -4.86
CA ARG A 344 20.34 -33.97 -5.74
C ARG A 344 19.92 -33.84 -7.20
N GLY A 345 20.60 -32.96 -7.93
CA GLY A 345 20.54 -32.93 -9.39
C GLY A 345 21.02 -34.23 -10.01
N LYS A 346 20.63 -34.49 -11.27
CA LYS A 346 21.24 -35.55 -12.07
C LYS A 346 22.73 -35.25 -12.30
N ALA A 347 23.60 -36.21 -12.00
CA ALA A 347 25.04 -36.10 -12.27
C ALA A 347 25.38 -36.03 -13.77
N ASP A 348 24.47 -36.54 -14.62
CA ASP A 348 24.46 -36.43 -16.07
C ASP A 348 23.43 -35.42 -16.59
N GLY A 349 22.79 -34.67 -15.68
CA GLY A 349 21.96 -33.52 -16.03
C GLY A 349 22.83 -32.42 -16.61
N GLY A 350 22.36 -31.77 -17.68
CA GLY A 350 23.01 -30.58 -18.20
C GLY A 350 23.00 -29.44 -17.17
N ASN A 351 23.78 -28.39 -17.46
CA ASN A 351 23.79 -27.17 -16.66
C ASN A 351 22.37 -26.63 -16.51
N ILE A 352 21.96 -26.45 -15.28
CA ILE A 352 20.77 -25.71 -14.88
C ILE A 352 21.21 -24.29 -14.51
N THR A 353 20.26 -23.35 -14.49
CA THR A 353 20.44 -22.00 -13.98
C THR A 353 19.55 -21.75 -12.77
N THR A 354 19.69 -20.57 -12.15
CA THR A 354 18.82 -20.14 -11.05
C THR A 354 17.35 -20.07 -11.42
N ASP A 355 17.02 -19.93 -12.71
CA ASP A 355 15.66 -19.68 -13.18
C ASP A 355 14.93 -20.97 -13.60
N ASP A 356 15.66 -22.09 -13.79
CA ASP A 356 15.05 -23.35 -14.24
C ASP A 356 14.44 -24.11 -13.06
N VAL A 357 13.13 -24.02 -12.93
CA VAL A 357 12.31 -24.63 -11.86
C VAL A 357 12.46 -26.15 -11.70
N GLU A 358 13.11 -26.83 -12.64
CA GLU A 358 13.42 -28.26 -12.55
C GLU A 358 14.60 -28.59 -11.62
N GLY A 359 15.47 -27.62 -11.34
CA GLY A 359 16.53 -27.71 -10.33
C GLY A 359 16.19 -27.04 -9.00
N TRP A 360 14.93 -26.65 -8.78
CA TRP A 360 14.49 -25.99 -7.55
C TRP A 360 14.04 -26.98 -6.49
N CYS A 361 14.47 -26.77 -5.25
CA CYS A 361 14.03 -27.51 -4.07
C CYS A 361 13.57 -26.57 -2.97
N GLN A 362 12.26 -26.53 -2.71
CA GLN A 362 11.67 -25.67 -1.67
C GLN A 362 11.59 -26.44 -0.34
N LEU A 363 12.08 -25.80 0.74
CA LEU A 363 12.01 -26.30 2.11
C LEU A 363 11.08 -25.42 2.93
N ASP A 364 10.09 -26.02 3.61
CA ASP A 364 9.38 -25.39 4.73
C ASP A 364 10.22 -25.60 5.99
N PHE A 365 10.63 -24.52 6.65
CA PHE A 365 11.39 -24.56 7.91
C PHE A 365 10.57 -24.04 9.10
N ASN A 366 10.89 -24.55 10.29
CA ASN A 366 10.20 -24.24 11.53
C ASN A 366 11.22 -23.88 12.62
N GLY A 367 11.43 -22.58 12.82
CA GLY A 367 12.50 -22.06 13.66
C GLY A 367 13.86 -22.13 12.97
N SER A 368 14.90 -22.47 13.71
CA SER A 368 16.22 -22.76 13.15
C SER A 368 16.20 -24.08 12.36
N PHE A 369 16.94 -24.15 11.25
CA PHE A 369 17.04 -25.36 10.44
C PHE A 369 18.48 -25.67 10.03
N ILE A 370 18.74 -26.93 9.68
CA ILE A 370 20.07 -27.40 9.28
C ILE A 370 19.97 -28.15 7.94
N ILE A 371 20.97 -27.92 7.07
CA ILE A 371 21.21 -28.70 5.86
C ILE A 371 22.69 -29.03 5.72
N ASN A 372 23.01 -30.17 5.13
CA ASN A 372 24.29 -30.42 4.51
C ASN A 372 24.17 -30.01 3.03
N TRP A 373 24.95 -29.04 2.59
CA TRP A 373 25.20 -28.79 1.17
C TRP A 373 26.09 -29.90 0.60
N LEU A 374 25.84 -30.33 -0.64
CA LEU A 374 26.54 -31.42 -1.33
C LEU A 374 27.10 -30.92 -2.66
N ALA A 375 28.40 -31.10 -2.89
CA ALA A 375 29.05 -30.74 -4.15
C ALA A 375 28.92 -31.84 -5.22
N GLN A 376 29.07 -31.48 -6.50
CA GLN A 376 29.12 -32.41 -7.63
C GLN A 376 30.24 -33.44 -7.49
N ASP A 377 29.98 -34.72 -7.80
CA ASP A 377 30.90 -35.86 -7.54
C ASP A 377 32.32 -35.70 -8.12
N SER A 378 32.48 -34.84 -9.13
CA SER A 378 33.79 -34.49 -9.68
C SER A 378 34.72 -33.83 -8.65
N TRP A 379 34.21 -33.22 -7.58
CA TRP A 379 34.97 -32.58 -6.49
C TRP A 379 36.08 -33.49 -5.90
N LYS A 380 35.83 -34.80 -5.88
CA LYS A 380 36.69 -35.80 -5.25
C LYS A 380 37.87 -36.22 -6.13
N ASN A 381 37.67 -36.24 -7.45
CA ASN A 381 38.59 -36.87 -8.41
C ASN A 381 39.23 -35.88 -9.39
N SER A 382 38.72 -34.65 -9.50
CA SER A 382 39.32 -33.63 -10.35
C SER A 382 40.67 -33.13 -9.80
N THR A 383 41.47 -32.51 -10.67
CA THR A 383 42.75 -31.87 -10.31
C THR A 383 42.76 -30.35 -10.55
N GLY A 384 41.77 -29.81 -11.24
CA GLY A 384 41.63 -28.37 -11.52
C GLY A 384 40.93 -27.61 -10.39
N ALA A 385 40.62 -26.34 -10.62
CA ALA A 385 39.81 -25.56 -9.69
C ALA A 385 38.34 -26.04 -9.70
N GLN A 386 37.78 -26.27 -8.51
CA GLN A 386 36.40 -26.73 -8.30
C GLN A 386 35.74 -25.92 -7.19
N ASN A 387 34.47 -25.60 -7.41
CA ASN A 387 33.59 -24.97 -6.44
C ASN A 387 32.15 -25.48 -6.62
N ALA A 388 31.34 -25.36 -5.59
CA ALA A 388 29.90 -25.65 -5.59
C ALA A 388 29.18 -24.49 -4.87
N PHE A 389 28.01 -24.09 -5.34
CA PHE A 389 27.42 -22.79 -4.97
C PHE A 389 26.02 -22.95 -4.35
N TYR A 390 25.93 -22.82 -3.03
CA TYR A 390 24.65 -22.72 -2.36
C TYR A 390 24.04 -21.35 -2.62
N LEU A 391 22.87 -21.34 -3.25
CA LEU A 391 21.99 -20.19 -3.37
C LEU A 391 20.57 -20.57 -2.96
N SER A 392 19.92 -19.66 -2.23
CA SER A 392 18.51 -19.75 -1.88
C SER A 392 17.77 -18.47 -2.23
N THR A 393 16.54 -18.58 -2.73
CA THR A 393 15.63 -17.46 -3.01
C THR A 393 14.30 -17.63 -2.27
N GLY A 394 13.55 -16.53 -2.14
CA GLY A 394 12.15 -16.51 -1.71
C GLY A 394 11.13 -16.89 -2.79
N GLN A 395 11.56 -17.17 -4.03
CA GLN A 395 10.65 -17.69 -5.06
C GLN A 395 10.09 -19.07 -4.68
N THR A 396 8.90 -19.40 -5.19
CA THR A 396 8.13 -20.58 -4.77
C THR A 396 7.89 -21.57 -5.90
N ILE A 397 7.90 -22.87 -5.59
CA ILE A 397 7.59 -23.95 -6.54
C ILE A 397 6.07 -24.02 -6.81
N GLY A 398 5.25 -23.77 -5.80
CA GLY A 398 3.80 -23.53 -5.91
C GLY A 398 3.46 -22.04 -5.86
N SER A 399 2.31 -21.68 -5.27
CA SER A 399 1.90 -20.29 -5.04
C SER A 399 1.20 -20.09 -3.69
N TYR A 400 1.38 -18.91 -3.08
CA TYR A 400 0.65 -18.45 -1.89
C TYR A 400 -0.66 -17.69 -2.23
N GLU A 401 -0.95 -17.49 -3.51
CA GLU A 401 -2.05 -16.66 -3.99
C GLU A 401 -3.45 -17.31 -3.81
N PRO A 402 -4.55 -16.53 -3.84
CA PRO A 402 -4.63 -15.07 -4.01
C PRO A 402 -4.10 -14.29 -2.80
N ASN A 403 -3.63 -13.08 -3.05
CA ASN A 403 -3.16 -12.19 -2.00
C ASN A 403 -4.34 -11.71 -1.12
N PRO A 404 -4.12 -11.46 0.18
CA PRO A 404 -5.13 -10.87 1.05
C PRO A 404 -5.70 -9.56 0.48
N GLY A 405 -6.98 -9.30 0.76
CA GLY A 405 -7.64 -8.08 0.28
C GLY A 405 -7.10 -6.80 0.94
N PRO A 406 -7.03 -5.68 0.20
CA PRO A 406 -6.55 -4.42 0.74
C PRO A 406 -7.57 -3.80 1.72
N GLU A 407 -7.09 -3.17 2.79
CA GLU A 407 -7.94 -2.44 3.75
C GLU A 407 -7.62 -0.95 3.72
N LYS A 408 -8.65 -0.12 3.59
CA LYS A 408 -8.55 1.34 3.60
C LYS A 408 -9.01 1.91 4.93
N ARG A 409 -8.26 2.88 5.43
CA ARG A 409 -8.57 3.67 6.62
C ARG A 409 -8.37 5.15 6.35
N VAL A 410 -8.98 5.97 7.19
CA VAL A 410 -8.85 7.42 7.17
C VAL A 410 -8.66 7.95 8.60
N GLY A 411 -7.91 9.02 8.77
CA GLY A 411 -7.67 9.63 10.08
C GLY A 411 -6.86 10.91 10.01
N ASP A 412 -6.40 11.38 11.18
CA ASP A 412 -5.62 12.62 11.27
C ASP A 412 -4.28 12.51 10.51
N GLU A 413 -3.78 13.66 10.06
CA GLU A 413 -2.53 13.74 9.30
C GLU A 413 -1.35 13.10 10.08
N ASN A 414 -0.62 12.20 9.43
CA ASN A 414 0.47 11.39 10.01
C ASN A 414 0.09 10.35 11.08
N ALA A 415 -1.19 10.13 11.39
CA ALA A 415 -1.59 9.07 12.32
C ALA A 415 -1.16 7.68 11.82
N SER A 416 -0.88 6.74 12.73
CA SER A 416 -0.52 5.36 12.38
C SER A 416 -1.74 4.60 11.85
N PHE A 417 -1.54 3.59 10.99
CA PHE A 417 -2.65 2.82 10.43
C PHE A 417 -3.53 2.18 11.52
N ASP A 418 -2.93 1.71 12.61
CA ASP A 418 -3.64 1.07 13.72
C ASP A 418 -4.41 2.06 14.61
N SER A 419 -4.02 3.34 14.61
CA SER A 419 -4.79 4.42 15.25
C SER A 419 -5.93 4.98 14.40
N MET A 420 -5.97 4.65 13.10
CA MET A 420 -7.05 5.02 12.18
C MET A 420 -8.17 3.97 12.20
N ALA A 421 -9.38 4.36 11.74
CA ALA A 421 -10.50 3.45 11.53
C ALA A 421 -10.93 3.40 10.05
N ARG A 422 -11.81 2.44 9.73
CA ARG A 422 -12.34 2.27 8.38
C ARG A 422 -13.34 3.37 8.01
N HIS A 423 -14.12 3.85 8.98
CA HIS A 423 -15.14 4.88 8.80
C HIS A 423 -16.16 4.50 7.71
N THR A 424 -16.79 3.34 7.87
CA THR A 424 -17.77 2.73 6.94
C THR A 424 -19.16 3.37 6.95
N PHE A 425 -19.34 4.48 7.68
CA PHE A 425 -20.59 5.26 7.77
C PHE A 425 -21.76 4.46 8.38
N THR A 426 -21.48 3.75 9.47
CA THR A 426 -22.48 3.07 10.31
C THR A 426 -22.51 3.68 11.71
N ASP A 427 -23.55 3.40 12.51
CA ASP A 427 -23.66 3.91 13.89
C ASP A 427 -22.48 3.55 14.79
N ASN A 428 -21.82 2.40 14.52
CA ASN A 428 -20.67 1.90 15.29
C ASN A 428 -19.31 2.25 14.65
N ASP A 429 -19.30 2.79 13.43
CA ASP A 429 -18.11 3.20 12.67
C ASP A 429 -18.49 4.43 11.81
N PRO A 430 -18.76 5.59 12.46
CA PRO A 430 -19.28 6.79 11.79
C PRO A 430 -18.23 7.38 10.85
N ALA A 431 -18.63 8.20 9.88
CA ALA A 431 -17.67 8.89 9.00
C ALA A 431 -16.70 9.78 9.79
N TYR A 432 -15.48 9.90 9.28
CA TYR A 432 -14.41 10.71 9.86
C TYR A 432 -14.68 12.21 9.70
N GLU A 433 -14.58 12.97 10.80
CA GLU A 433 -14.91 14.39 10.83
C GLU A 433 -13.82 15.26 10.19
N ILE A 434 -14.24 16.05 9.19
CA ILE A 434 -13.45 17.05 8.50
C ILE A 434 -14.12 18.44 8.52
N THR A 435 -13.30 19.47 8.37
CA THR A 435 -13.74 20.85 8.18
C THR A 435 -13.07 21.41 6.93
N GLU A 436 -13.59 22.51 6.39
CA GLU A 436 -12.96 23.26 5.29
C GLU A 436 -11.46 23.47 5.54
N GLY A 437 -10.63 23.06 4.57
CA GLY A 437 -9.17 23.15 4.65
C GLY A 437 -8.47 22.16 5.60
N LYS A 438 -9.19 21.27 6.31
CA LYS A 438 -8.56 20.26 7.19
C LYS A 438 -7.66 19.32 6.38
N ASN A 439 -6.44 19.10 6.86
CA ASN A 439 -5.57 18.04 6.38
C ASN A 439 -5.92 16.71 7.05
N PHE A 440 -5.91 15.64 6.28
CA PHE A 440 -6.11 14.28 6.76
C PHE A 440 -5.46 13.29 5.79
N ASP A 441 -5.25 12.05 6.23
CA ASP A 441 -4.61 11.02 5.42
C ASP A 441 -5.60 9.85 5.18
N TYR A 442 -5.64 9.35 3.95
CA TYR A 442 -6.06 7.96 3.69
C TYR A 442 -4.82 7.07 3.78
N VAL A 443 -4.96 5.88 4.36
CA VAL A 443 -3.90 4.85 4.35
C VAL A 443 -4.52 3.52 3.95
N ILE A 444 -3.90 2.85 2.98
CA ILE A 444 -4.34 1.55 2.48
C ILE A 444 -3.28 0.51 2.80
N ARG A 445 -3.68 -0.54 3.54
CA ARG A 445 -2.85 -1.71 3.85
C ARG A 445 -3.00 -2.75 2.75
N GLN A 446 -1.90 -3.26 2.20
CA GLN A 446 -1.86 -4.44 1.35
C GLN A 446 -0.76 -5.39 1.84
N GLN A 447 -1.12 -6.63 2.14
CA GLN A 447 -0.16 -7.70 2.41
C GLN A 447 0.19 -8.40 1.09
N LEU A 448 1.47 -8.39 0.71
CA LEU A 448 2.01 -9.13 -0.41
C LEU A 448 2.62 -10.43 0.13
N LEU A 449 2.15 -11.58 -0.36
CA LEU A 449 2.71 -12.90 -0.07
C LEU A 449 3.79 -13.25 -1.12
N PRO A 450 4.68 -14.21 -0.86
CA PRO A 450 5.67 -14.67 -1.84
C PRO A 450 5.03 -15.10 -3.16
N GLY A 451 5.62 -14.68 -4.29
CA GLY A 451 5.14 -15.00 -5.63
C GLY A 451 5.93 -14.26 -6.72
N ASN A 452 5.90 -14.78 -7.95
CA ASN A 452 6.60 -14.18 -9.08
C ASN A 452 5.73 -13.09 -9.75
N TYR A 453 5.89 -11.85 -9.32
CA TYR A 453 5.04 -10.73 -9.76
C TYR A 453 5.62 -9.95 -10.93
N SER A 454 4.80 -9.74 -11.96
CA SER A 454 5.08 -8.84 -13.09
C SER A 454 4.51 -7.43 -12.90
N SER A 455 3.50 -7.28 -12.04
CA SER A 455 2.89 -5.98 -11.73
C SER A 455 2.29 -5.96 -10.32
N PHE A 456 2.44 -4.84 -9.64
CA PHE A 456 1.71 -4.49 -8.42
C PHE A 456 1.30 -3.01 -8.56
N GLU A 457 -0.01 -2.79 -8.75
CA GLU A 457 -0.63 -1.48 -8.88
C GLU A 457 -1.67 -1.26 -7.77
N LEU A 458 -1.67 -0.07 -7.17
CA LEU A 458 -2.76 0.44 -6.36
C LEU A 458 -3.27 1.75 -6.97
N LYS A 459 -4.60 1.88 -7.08
CA LYS A 459 -5.28 3.03 -7.66
C LYS A 459 -6.34 3.58 -6.70
N ASP A 460 -6.29 4.88 -6.49
CA ASP A 460 -7.26 5.66 -5.70
C ASP A 460 -7.82 6.78 -6.59
N VAL A 461 -9.09 7.13 -6.44
CA VAL A 461 -9.69 8.28 -7.13
C VAL A 461 -10.29 9.18 -6.08
N LEU A 462 -9.60 10.28 -5.76
CA LEU A 462 -10.13 11.28 -4.85
C LEU A 462 -11.29 12.00 -5.51
N ASP A 463 -12.34 12.23 -4.72
CA ASP A 463 -13.40 13.15 -5.11
C ASP A 463 -12.81 14.53 -5.49
N SER A 464 -13.43 15.22 -6.44
CA SER A 464 -13.03 16.57 -6.86
C SER A 464 -13.01 17.61 -5.72
N CYS A 465 -13.79 17.38 -4.67
CA CYS A 465 -13.77 18.17 -3.44
C CYS A 465 -12.57 17.92 -2.52
N LEU A 466 -11.74 16.92 -2.83
CA LEU A 466 -10.59 16.52 -2.03
C LEU A 466 -9.29 16.83 -2.80
N LYS A 467 -8.37 17.53 -2.16
CA LYS A 467 -7.13 18.02 -2.78
C LYS A 467 -5.99 17.11 -2.39
N TYR A 468 -5.45 16.37 -3.37
CA TYR A 468 -4.20 15.63 -3.22
C TYR A 468 -3.07 16.59 -2.81
N ARG A 469 -2.26 16.16 -1.83
CA ARG A 469 -1.05 16.90 -1.40
C ARG A 469 0.23 16.13 -1.71
N SER A 470 0.29 14.86 -1.29
CA SER A 470 1.40 13.96 -1.58
C SER A 470 1.01 12.51 -1.27
N ALA A 471 1.87 11.57 -1.62
CA ALA A 471 1.70 10.17 -1.28
C ALA A 471 3.07 9.51 -1.00
N SER A 472 3.05 8.42 -0.23
CA SER A 472 4.24 7.63 0.13
C SER A 472 3.86 6.16 0.39
N VAL A 473 4.87 5.29 0.41
CA VAL A 473 4.69 3.87 0.73
C VAL A 473 5.69 3.45 1.82
N MET A 474 5.18 2.85 2.89
CA MET A 474 5.98 2.29 3.99
C MET A 474 5.70 0.81 4.17
N THR A 475 6.66 0.03 4.67
CA THR A 475 6.37 -1.33 5.20
C THR A 475 5.70 -1.24 6.58
N ALA A 476 5.21 -2.37 7.10
CA ALA A 476 4.60 -2.42 8.42
C ALA A 476 5.58 -2.11 9.57
N LEU A 477 6.89 -2.31 9.37
CA LEU A 477 7.94 -1.88 10.31
C LEU A 477 8.35 -0.40 10.15
N GLY A 478 7.70 0.35 9.25
CA GLY A 478 7.97 1.77 9.03
C GLY A 478 9.13 2.07 8.06
N ASN A 479 9.66 1.08 7.35
CA ASN A 479 10.67 1.30 6.32
C ASN A 479 10.07 2.10 5.14
N ASP A 480 10.65 3.25 4.79
CA ASP A 480 10.23 4.00 3.60
C ASP A 480 10.70 3.29 2.33
N VAL A 481 9.73 2.80 1.56
CA VAL A 481 9.90 2.05 0.31
C VAL A 481 9.34 2.82 -0.88
N THR A 482 8.99 4.11 -0.72
CA THR A 482 8.43 4.98 -1.76
C THR A 482 9.25 4.97 -3.05
N ARG A 483 10.60 4.86 -2.95
CA ARG A 483 11.52 4.76 -4.09
C ARG A 483 11.27 3.57 -5.04
N PHE A 484 10.60 2.52 -4.57
CA PHE A 484 10.26 1.34 -5.36
C PHE A 484 8.91 1.45 -6.07
N PHE A 485 8.20 2.59 -5.94
CA PHE A 485 6.91 2.84 -6.57
C PHE A 485 6.96 4.13 -7.40
N ASN A 486 6.64 4.02 -8.69
CA ASN A 486 6.24 5.20 -9.46
C ASN A 486 4.86 5.65 -8.98
N ILE A 487 4.75 6.90 -8.52
CA ILE A 487 3.51 7.49 -8.00
C ILE A 487 3.08 8.61 -8.93
N GLU A 488 1.97 8.41 -9.62
CA GLU A 488 1.36 9.39 -10.50
C GLU A 488 0.05 9.92 -9.90
N ASN A 489 -0.21 11.23 -10.06
CA ASN A 489 -1.55 11.80 -9.88
C ASN A 489 -1.98 12.46 -11.20
N ARG A 490 -3.04 11.95 -11.82
CA ARG A 490 -3.66 12.52 -13.02
C ARG A 490 -5.14 12.78 -12.73
N SER A 491 -5.54 14.04 -12.68
CA SER A 491 -6.94 14.45 -12.44
C SER A 491 -7.57 13.77 -11.20
N ASN A 492 -6.90 13.87 -10.05
CA ASN A 492 -7.28 13.21 -8.79
C ASN A 492 -7.30 11.67 -8.79
N THR A 493 -6.86 11.02 -9.88
CA THR A 493 -6.54 9.59 -9.88
C THR A 493 -5.08 9.41 -9.46
N ILE A 494 -4.86 8.86 -8.26
CA ILE A 494 -3.54 8.48 -7.76
C ILE A 494 -3.28 7.02 -8.14
N VAL A 495 -2.14 6.76 -8.76
CA VAL A 495 -1.68 5.40 -9.10
C VAL A 495 -0.29 5.20 -8.52
N PHE A 496 -0.15 4.17 -7.69
CA PHE A 496 1.13 3.62 -7.24
C PHE A 496 1.42 2.39 -8.07
N ARG A 497 2.59 2.33 -8.71
CA ARG A 497 3.04 1.17 -9.50
C ARG A 497 4.43 0.75 -9.05
N ALA A 498 4.58 -0.46 -8.55
CA ALA A 498 5.89 -1.01 -8.18
C ALA A 498 6.82 -1.11 -9.41
N ASP A 499 8.11 -0.88 -9.22
CA ASP A 499 9.15 -1.12 -10.23
C ASP A 499 9.21 -2.63 -10.55
N SER A 500 9.18 -2.98 -11.84
CA SER A 500 9.20 -4.37 -12.29
C SER A 500 10.55 -5.06 -12.07
N ASN A 501 11.62 -4.31 -11.80
CA ASN A 501 12.90 -4.86 -11.33
C ASN A 501 12.85 -5.13 -9.82
N PHE A 502 12.20 -4.26 -9.03
CA PHE A 502 12.02 -4.49 -7.59
C PHE A 502 11.20 -5.77 -7.35
N LEU A 503 10.10 -5.97 -8.10
CA LEU A 503 9.26 -7.17 -8.03
C LEU A 503 9.99 -8.49 -8.38
N LYS A 504 11.21 -8.42 -8.91
CA LYS A 504 12.07 -9.57 -9.22
C LYS A 504 13.16 -9.86 -8.18
N THR A 505 13.23 -9.07 -7.11
CA THR A 505 14.24 -9.23 -6.05
C THR A 505 13.74 -10.17 -4.95
N ASP A 506 14.67 -10.85 -4.26
CA ASP A 506 14.35 -11.64 -3.07
C ASP A 506 13.62 -10.83 -1.98
N GLU A 507 13.90 -9.53 -1.89
CA GLU A 507 13.21 -8.60 -0.99
C GLU A 507 11.71 -8.47 -1.30
N ALA A 508 11.31 -8.57 -2.57
CA ALA A 508 9.90 -8.54 -2.98
C ALA A 508 9.20 -9.91 -2.89
N TYR A 509 9.96 -11.01 -2.79
CA TYR A 509 9.43 -12.37 -2.65
C TYR A 509 9.11 -12.77 -1.20
N ASN A 510 8.93 -11.81 -0.30
CA ASN A 510 8.66 -12.05 1.12
C ASN A 510 7.21 -11.69 1.49
N ASN A 511 6.75 -12.14 2.65
CA ASN A 511 5.48 -11.77 3.26
C ASN A 511 5.55 -10.35 3.85
N VAL A 512 5.38 -9.34 2.99
CA VAL A 512 5.52 -7.91 3.35
C VAL A 512 4.16 -7.23 3.39
N THR A 513 3.90 -6.46 4.45
CA THR A 513 2.73 -5.58 4.51
C THR A 513 3.13 -4.15 4.17
N TYR A 514 2.50 -3.58 3.14
CA TYR A 514 2.69 -2.21 2.66
C TYR A 514 1.54 -1.30 3.11
N TYR A 515 1.90 -0.07 3.49
CA TYR A 515 0.99 1.04 3.79
C TYR A 515 1.15 2.15 2.76
N PHE A 516 0.17 2.26 1.86
CA PHE A 516 0.07 3.31 0.85
C PHE A 516 -0.66 4.51 1.48
N ARG A 517 0.08 5.59 1.76
CA ARG A 517 -0.47 6.82 2.36
C ARG A 517 -0.77 7.84 1.27
N ILE A 518 -1.96 8.43 1.30
CA ILE A 518 -2.37 9.55 0.45
C ILE A 518 -2.71 10.70 1.38
N LYS A 519 -1.94 11.79 1.31
CA LYS A 519 -2.18 13.02 2.07
C LYS A 519 -3.17 13.89 1.33
N VAL A 520 -4.23 14.29 2.03
CA VAL A 520 -5.38 15.00 1.46
C VAL A 520 -5.64 16.29 2.25
N GLN A 521 -6.23 17.28 1.59
CA GLN A 521 -6.85 18.43 2.21
C GLN A 521 -8.30 18.55 1.73
N ALA A 522 -9.22 18.81 2.67
CA ALA A 522 -10.61 19.11 2.35
C ALA A 522 -10.73 20.42 1.55
N GLY A 523 -11.54 20.42 0.49
CA GLY A 523 -11.92 21.60 -0.26
C GLY A 523 -12.73 22.61 0.55
N SER A 524 -13.23 23.65 -0.13
CA SER A 524 -14.12 24.61 0.54
C SER A 524 -15.53 24.03 0.72
N ASN A 525 -16.24 24.41 1.77
CA ASN A 525 -17.64 23.99 1.94
C ASN A 525 -18.52 24.46 0.76
N GLN A 526 -18.15 25.57 0.09
CA GLN A 526 -18.81 26.06 -1.13
C GLN A 526 -18.57 25.16 -2.36
N GLU A 527 -17.35 24.63 -2.51
CA GLU A 527 -16.98 23.68 -3.57
C GLU A 527 -17.75 22.36 -3.40
N ILE A 528 -17.84 21.86 -2.15
CA ILE A 528 -18.58 20.65 -1.77
C ILE A 528 -20.09 20.79 -1.99
N ASP A 529 -20.66 21.96 -1.72
CA ASP A 529 -22.06 22.30 -2.04
C ASP A 529 -22.31 22.26 -3.55
N SER A 530 -21.42 22.90 -4.34
CA SER A 530 -21.56 22.96 -5.80
C SER A 530 -21.49 21.61 -6.51
N HIS A 531 -20.91 20.59 -5.87
CA HIS A 531 -20.84 19.22 -6.37
C HIS A 531 -21.94 18.29 -5.81
N ASN A 532 -22.84 18.80 -4.95
CA ASN A 532 -24.03 18.12 -4.40
C ASN A 532 -23.75 16.96 -3.42
N HIS A 533 -22.69 17.02 -2.59
CA HIS A 533 -22.41 16.01 -1.55
C HIS A 533 -23.27 16.14 -0.28
N TYR A 534 -24.27 17.03 -0.28
CA TYR A 534 -25.07 17.38 0.89
C TYR A 534 -26.25 16.41 1.05
N GLN A 535 -26.50 15.98 2.29
CA GLN A 535 -27.67 15.15 2.61
C GLN A 535 -28.95 15.99 2.67
N ARG A 536 -30.13 15.35 2.57
CA ARG A 536 -31.44 16.03 2.46
C ARG A 536 -31.79 17.04 3.57
N SER A 537 -31.12 17.00 4.72
CA SER A 537 -31.30 17.99 5.80
C SER A 537 -30.40 19.23 5.66
N ASN A 538 -29.41 19.21 4.76
CA ASN A 538 -28.36 20.21 4.60
C ASN A 538 -27.54 20.53 5.86
N GLU A 539 -27.51 19.64 6.87
CA GLU A 539 -26.76 19.84 8.12
C GLU A 539 -25.28 19.40 8.00
N PHE A 540 -25.00 18.42 7.15
CA PHE A 540 -23.68 17.89 6.86
C PHE A 540 -23.57 17.39 5.42
N TYR A 541 -22.34 17.33 4.92
CA TYR A 541 -21.96 16.59 3.71
C TYR A 541 -21.20 15.31 4.07
N ALA A 542 -21.21 14.33 3.18
CA ALA A 542 -20.39 13.13 3.30
C ALA A 542 -19.78 12.75 1.94
N ILE A 543 -18.51 12.35 1.95
CA ILE A 543 -17.75 11.97 0.76
C ILE A 543 -17.19 10.57 0.99
N GLU A 544 -17.55 9.64 0.11
CA GLU A 544 -16.99 8.29 0.06
C GLU A 544 -15.62 8.31 -0.64
N ASN A 545 -14.69 7.47 -0.20
CA ASN A 545 -13.54 7.11 -1.02
C ASN A 545 -13.23 5.60 -0.93
N THR A 546 -12.99 4.97 -2.08
CA THR A 546 -12.71 3.54 -2.26
C THR A 546 -11.53 3.39 -3.23
N ALA A 547 -10.62 2.45 -2.97
CA ALA A 547 -9.46 2.18 -3.82
C ALA A 547 -9.55 0.79 -4.46
N SER A 548 -8.73 0.56 -5.49
CA SER A 548 -8.57 -0.73 -6.15
C SER A 548 -7.09 -1.12 -6.20
N ARG A 549 -6.82 -2.42 -6.08
CA ARG A 549 -5.48 -3.01 -6.08
C ARG A 549 -5.43 -4.13 -7.10
N THR A 550 -4.46 -4.10 -8.01
CA THR A 550 -4.21 -5.17 -8.99
C THR A 550 -2.81 -5.71 -8.82
N ILE A 551 -2.68 -7.02 -8.64
CA ILE A 551 -1.41 -7.75 -8.67
C ILE A 551 -1.48 -8.73 -9.85
N VAL A 552 -0.39 -8.85 -10.61
CA VAL A 552 -0.27 -9.80 -11.72
C VAL A 552 0.96 -10.66 -11.49
N SER A 553 0.76 -11.97 -11.39
CA SER A 553 1.82 -12.98 -11.35
C SER A 553 1.84 -13.80 -12.64
N ASP A 554 2.73 -14.79 -12.72
CA ASP A 554 2.69 -15.85 -13.73
C ASP A 554 1.54 -16.87 -13.51
N ARG A 555 0.73 -16.70 -12.44
CA ARG A 555 -0.42 -17.55 -12.11
C ARG A 555 -1.75 -16.86 -12.35
N MET A 556 -1.90 -15.60 -11.95
CA MET A 556 -3.18 -14.90 -12.00
C MET A 556 -3.05 -13.37 -12.07
N GLN A 557 -4.13 -12.73 -12.51
CA GLN A 557 -4.40 -11.31 -12.30
C GLN A 557 -5.42 -11.18 -11.15
N ASP A 558 -4.96 -10.71 -10.00
CA ASP A 558 -5.73 -10.50 -8.78
C ASP A 558 -6.09 -9.02 -8.61
N THR A 559 -7.32 -8.65 -9.00
CA THR A 559 -7.87 -7.30 -8.82
C THR A 559 -8.93 -7.30 -7.71
N GLN A 560 -8.71 -6.52 -6.66
CA GLN A 560 -9.60 -6.41 -5.50
C GLN A 560 -9.80 -4.93 -5.11
N ASN A 561 -11.00 -4.59 -4.62
CA ASN A 561 -11.29 -3.25 -4.09
C ASN A 561 -11.13 -3.24 -2.56
N THR A 562 -10.84 -2.06 -2.00
CA THR A 562 -10.88 -1.84 -0.56
C THR A 562 -12.33 -1.81 -0.03
N ASN A 563 -12.48 -1.80 1.29
CA ASN A 563 -13.68 -1.22 1.89
C ASN A 563 -13.85 0.25 1.48
N GLN A 564 -15.09 0.73 1.60
CA GLN A 564 -15.43 2.14 1.55
C GLN A 564 -14.91 2.84 2.83
N SER A 565 -14.40 4.06 2.69
CA SER A 565 -14.05 4.93 3.82
C SER A 565 -14.65 6.32 3.60
N TRP A 566 -15.39 6.81 4.59
CA TRP A 566 -16.16 8.04 4.49
C TRP A 566 -15.58 9.16 5.35
N VAL A 567 -15.55 10.35 4.78
CA VAL A 567 -15.35 11.61 5.52
C VAL A 567 -16.65 12.41 5.53
N LYS A 568 -16.89 13.19 6.58
CA LYS A 568 -18.05 14.08 6.69
C LYS A 568 -17.66 15.42 7.27
N GLY A 569 -18.42 16.46 6.97
CA GLY A 569 -18.20 17.78 7.55
C GLY A 569 -19.48 18.57 7.72
N ASN A 570 -19.49 19.43 8.74
CA ASN A 570 -20.65 20.23 9.11
C ASN A 570 -20.74 21.52 8.29
N THR A 571 -21.97 21.93 8.01
CA THR A 571 -22.27 23.08 7.18
C THR A 571 -22.37 24.35 8.02
N VAL A 572 -21.37 25.22 7.98
CA VAL A 572 -21.51 26.59 8.51
C VAL A 572 -22.23 27.46 7.47
N LEU A 573 -23.51 27.19 7.29
CA LEU A 573 -24.41 28.04 6.51
C LEU A 573 -24.69 29.31 7.33
N THR A 574 -23.93 30.40 7.09
CA THR A 574 -24.38 31.72 7.52
C THR A 574 -25.50 32.18 6.60
N ASP A 575 -26.67 32.44 7.21
CA ASP A 575 -27.90 32.80 6.49
C ASP A 575 -27.74 34.01 5.58
N GLY A 576 -28.52 34.03 4.50
CA GLY A 576 -28.61 35.15 3.58
C GLY A 576 -29.30 36.39 4.16
N GLU A 577 -29.00 37.54 3.55
CA GLU A 577 -29.56 38.85 3.87
C GLU A 577 -30.18 39.50 2.62
N ILE A 578 -31.47 39.89 2.70
CA ILE A 578 -32.15 40.71 1.69
C ILE A 578 -32.41 42.11 2.27
N THR A 579 -31.75 43.13 1.73
CA THR A 579 -31.97 44.54 2.11
C THR A 579 -32.98 45.21 1.19
N VAL A 580 -34.10 45.67 1.73
CA VAL A 580 -35.08 46.48 1.00
C VAL A 580 -34.92 47.95 1.36
N THR A 581 -34.62 48.78 0.37
CA THR A 581 -34.60 50.24 0.47
C THR A 581 -35.93 50.80 -0.02
N LYS A 582 -36.48 51.79 0.70
CA LYS A 582 -37.71 52.50 0.33
C LYS A 582 -37.40 53.96 0.06
N ARG A 583 -37.91 54.49 -1.05
CA ARG A 583 -37.87 55.93 -1.40
C ARG A 583 -39.26 56.50 -1.63
N ILE A 584 -39.44 57.74 -1.17
CA ILE A 584 -40.55 58.63 -1.52
C ILE A 584 -40.00 60.06 -1.60
N ARG A 585 -40.63 60.96 -2.37
CA ARG A 585 -40.25 62.38 -2.31
C ARG A 585 -40.54 62.94 -0.92
N GLU A 586 -39.59 63.69 -0.35
CA GLU A 586 -39.75 64.34 0.96
C GLU A 586 -40.93 65.32 0.94
N ALA A 587 -41.06 66.11 -0.13
CA ALA A 587 -42.17 67.04 -0.32
C ALA A 587 -43.56 66.36 -0.43
N ASP A 588 -43.62 65.05 -0.73
CA ASP A 588 -44.89 64.30 -0.72
C ASP A 588 -45.33 63.95 0.71
N ILE A 589 -44.46 64.04 1.74
CA ILE A 589 -44.82 63.67 3.10
C ILE A 589 -45.69 64.76 3.74
N THR A 590 -46.92 64.38 4.12
CA THR A 590 -47.81 65.26 4.91
C THR A 590 -48.03 64.63 6.27
N TRP A 591 -47.28 65.10 7.27
CA TRP A 591 -47.30 64.57 8.64
C TRP A 591 -48.68 64.62 9.30
N ALA A 592 -49.50 65.64 8.97
CA ALA A 592 -50.90 65.74 9.41
C ALA A 592 -51.80 64.58 8.92
N HIS A 593 -51.37 63.83 7.90
CA HIS A 593 -52.07 62.65 7.40
C HIS A 593 -51.50 61.34 8.00
N GLY A 594 -50.64 61.42 9.03
CA GLY A 594 -49.95 60.28 9.64
C GLY A 594 -48.70 59.82 8.87
N ASN A 595 -47.84 59.08 9.57
CA ASN A 595 -46.57 58.60 9.06
C ASN A 595 -46.76 57.73 7.79
N PRO A 596 -45.93 57.91 6.74
CA PRO A 596 -45.88 56.96 5.62
C PRO A 596 -45.35 55.60 6.08
N VAL A 597 -46.12 54.54 5.84
CA VAL A 597 -45.73 53.16 6.16
C VAL A 597 -45.77 52.30 4.89
N PHE A 598 -44.72 51.52 4.67
CA PHE A 598 -44.60 50.56 3.57
C PHE A 598 -44.24 49.20 4.13
N ARG A 599 -44.99 48.17 3.71
CA ARG A 599 -44.79 46.78 4.13
C ARG A 599 -44.26 45.97 2.94
N PHE A 600 -43.31 45.10 3.21
CA PHE A 600 -42.68 44.24 2.22
C PHE A 600 -42.92 42.78 2.60
N ARG A 601 -43.24 41.97 1.59
CA ARG A 601 -43.37 40.52 1.73
C ARG A 601 -42.38 39.85 0.77
N ILE A 602 -41.58 38.94 1.32
CA ILE A 602 -40.71 38.04 0.58
C ILE A 602 -41.38 36.67 0.58
N THR A 603 -41.62 36.09 -0.60
CA THR A 603 -42.15 34.73 -0.76
C THR A 603 -41.31 33.96 -1.75
N GLY A 604 -40.88 32.74 -1.42
CA GLY A 604 -40.04 31.97 -2.32
C GLY A 604 -39.88 30.53 -1.88
N LYS A 605 -39.04 29.80 -2.60
CA LYS A 605 -38.58 28.48 -2.22
C LYS A 605 -37.08 28.51 -1.96
N ASP A 606 -36.66 27.81 -0.91
CA ASP A 606 -35.25 27.46 -0.75
C ASP A 606 -34.82 26.40 -1.79
N GLN A 607 -33.53 26.06 -1.83
CA GLN A 607 -33.00 25.02 -2.69
C GLN A 607 -33.58 23.62 -2.41
N LEU A 608 -34.12 23.37 -1.20
CA LEU A 608 -34.81 22.14 -0.83
C LEU A 608 -36.29 22.13 -1.30
N GLY A 609 -36.77 23.24 -1.88
CA GLY A 609 -38.14 23.39 -2.37
C GLY A 609 -39.16 23.76 -1.31
N ALA A 610 -38.75 23.95 -0.04
CA ALA A 610 -39.62 24.38 1.05
C ALA A 610 -39.98 25.86 0.88
N THR A 611 -41.24 26.19 1.17
CA THR A 611 -41.80 27.52 0.88
C THR A 611 -41.72 28.42 2.09
N HIS A 612 -41.06 29.57 1.94
CA HIS A 612 -40.86 30.55 3.01
C HIS A 612 -41.62 31.85 2.74
N VAL A 613 -42.07 32.49 3.82
CA VAL A 613 -42.73 33.80 3.80
C VAL A 613 -42.14 34.68 4.90
N TYR A 614 -41.60 35.84 4.52
CA TYR A 614 -41.07 36.84 5.46
C TYR A 614 -41.77 38.18 5.25
N GLU A 615 -42.09 38.88 6.34
CA GLU A 615 -42.65 40.24 6.28
C GLU A 615 -41.87 41.23 7.15
N LYS A 616 -41.70 42.44 6.64
CA LYS A 616 -41.12 43.57 7.37
C LYS A 616 -41.69 44.89 6.85
N TYR A 617 -41.41 45.99 7.52
CA TYR A 617 -41.91 47.29 7.15
C TYR A 617 -40.91 48.41 7.45
N VAL A 618 -41.16 49.56 6.85
CA VAL A 618 -40.52 50.83 7.22
C VAL A 618 -41.59 51.88 7.48
N GLU A 619 -41.36 52.70 8.49
CA GLU A 619 -42.21 53.83 8.86
C GLU A 619 -41.38 55.11 8.87
N PHE A 620 -41.76 56.07 8.04
CA PHE A 620 -41.13 57.38 8.00
C PHE A 620 -41.69 58.24 9.14
N LYS A 621 -40.85 58.69 10.06
CA LYS A 621 -41.21 59.64 11.14
C LYS A 621 -40.42 60.95 10.99
N PRO A 622 -40.93 62.10 11.47
CA PRO A 622 -40.18 63.36 11.42
C PRO A 622 -38.76 63.21 11.98
N GLY A 623 -37.75 63.57 11.19
CA GLY A 623 -36.34 63.45 11.58
C GLY A 623 -35.80 62.02 11.74
N LYS A 624 -36.48 61.00 11.19
CA LYS A 624 -36.09 59.57 11.27
C LYS A 624 -36.14 58.89 9.90
N TYR A 625 -35.38 59.44 8.96
CA TYR A 625 -35.09 58.90 7.62
C TYR A 625 -33.81 59.55 7.11
N ALA A 626 -33.15 58.95 6.12
CA ALA A 626 -32.05 59.56 5.40
C ALA A 626 -32.58 60.38 4.21
N MET A 627 -31.80 61.34 3.72
CA MET A 627 -32.10 62.07 2.49
C MET A 627 -31.18 61.60 1.35
N ALA A 628 -31.72 61.40 0.16
CA ALA A 628 -30.99 61.15 -1.07
C ALA A 628 -31.52 62.07 -2.18
N GLY A 629 -30.93 63.26 -2.29
CA GLY A 629 -31.48 64.34 -3.12
C GLY A 629 -32.82 64.82 -2.56
N GLU A 630 -33.87 64.77 -3.37
CA GLU A 630 -35.25 65.12 -2.98
C GLU A 630 -36.01 63.96 -2.29
N ASP A 631 -35.45 62.75 -2.29
CA ASP A 631 -36.11 61.57 -1.74
C ASP A 631 -35.76 61.36 -0.26
N ALA A 632 -36.79 61.12 0.54
CA ALA A 632 -36.68 60.48 1.85
C ALA A 632 -36.43 58.99 1.67
N VAL A 633 -35.47 58.44 2.43
CA VAL A 633 -34.99 57.06 2.31
C VAL A 633 -35.03 56.33 3.65
N MET A 634 -35.60 55.13 3.63
CA MET A 634 -35.57 54.16 4.74
C MET A 634 -35.08 52.80 4.24
N LYS A 635 -34.56 51.95 5.13
CA LYS A 635 -34.12 50.60 4.82
C LYS A 635 -34.60 49.60 5.86
N CYS A 636 -34.82 48.36 5.44
CA CYS A 636 -34.99 47.22 6.34
C CYS A 636 -34.30 45.97 5.75
N SER A 637 -33.53 45.26 6.59
CA SER A 637 -32.92 43.97 6.22
C SER A 637 -33.78 42.81 6.71
N PHE A 638 -33.88 41.78 5.89
CA PHE A 638 -34.34 40.44 6.24
C PHE A 638 -33.11 39.55 6.36
N THR A 639 -32.88 38.98 7.54
CA THR A 639 -31.80 38.03 7.85
C THR A 639 -32.41 36.65 8.12
N GLY A 640 -31.64 35.57 8.04
CA GLY A 640 -32.20 34.22 8.19
C GLY A 640 -32.73 33.63 6.88
N ILE A 641 -32.33 34.17 5.73
CA ILE A 641 -32.83 33.73 4.42
C ILE A 641 -31.99 32.57 3.91
N GLN A 642 -32.60 31.39 3.80
CA GLN A 642 -31.93 30.22 3.25
C GLN A 642 -31.55 30.43 1.77
N PRO A 643 -30.53 29.73 1.23
CA PRO A 643 -30.26 29.71 -0.21
C PRO A 643 -31.49 29.29 -1.02
N GLY A 644 -31.80 30.02 -2.10
CA GLY A 644 -33.04 29.84 -2.86
C GLY A 644 -33.42 31.04 -3.73
N THR A 645 -34.61 30.95 -4.32
CA THR A 645 -35.17 31.99 -5.19
C THR A 645 -36.45 32.58 -4.58
N TYR A 646 -36.43 33.90 -4.38
CA TYR A 646 -37.43 34.64 -3.63
C TYR A 646 -38.00 35.81 -4.42
N THR A 647 -39.32 35.99 -4.36
CA THR A 647 -40.03 37.16 -4.86
C THR A 647 -40.23 38.16 -3.73
N VAL A 648 -39.61 39.33 -3.84
CA VAL A 648 -39.81 40.47 -2.94
C VAL A 648 -40.89 41.37 -3.53
N SER A 649 -41.90 41.70 -2.74
CA SER A 649 -43.05 42.52 -3.14
C SER A 649 -43.35 43.60 -2.12
N GLU A 650 -43.82 44.76 -2.57
CA GLU A 650 -44.40 45.79 -1.71
C GLU A 650 -45.92 45.59 -1.61
N LEU A 651 -46.43 45.49 -0.39
CA LEU A 651 -47.87 45.35 -0.14
C LEU A 651 -48.57 46.73 -0.31
N PRO A 652 -49.85 46.75 -0.75
CA PRO A 652 -50.60 47.98 -0.89
C PRO A 652 -50.58 48.87 0.36
N THR A 653 -50.34 50.17 0.14
CA THR A 653 -50.40 51.21 1.16
C THR A 653 -51.35 52.34 0.75
N LEU A 654 -51.77 53.14 1.72
CA LEU A 654 -52.66 54.29 1.49
C LEU A 654 -51.84 55.52 1.09
N ARG A 655 -52.46 56.42 0.30
CA ARG A 655 -51.92 57.70 -0.21
C ARG A 655 -50.80 57.59 -1.25
N TYR A 656 -50.01 56.51 -1.26
CA TYR A 656 -48.88 56.32 -2.16
C TYR A 656 -49.13 55.18 -3.17
N GLN A 657 -48.64 55.34 -4.39
CA GLN A 657 -48.66 54.31 -5.43
C GLN A 657 -47.24 53.98 -5.87
N PHE A 658 -46.99 52.69 -6.12
CA PHE A 658 -45.75 52.20 -6.71
C PHE A 658 -45.40 52.97 -7.98
N GLU A 659 -44.15 53.41 -8.07
CA GLU A 659 -43.59 54.12 -9.22
C GLU A 659 -42.59 53.25 -9.97
N TYR A 660 -41.57 52.73 -9.28
CA TYR A 660 -40.62 51.75 -9.85
C TYR A 660 -39.91 50.93 -8.76
N ILE A 661 -39.22 49.89 -9.23
CA ILE A 661 -38.23 49.10 -8.49
C ILE A 661 -36.88 49.20 -9.20
N LEU A 662 -35.78 49.22 -8.44
CA LEU A 662 -34.41 49.09 -8.95
C LEU A 662 -33.69 47.93 -8.24
N PRO A 663 -32.99 47.05 -8.96
CA PRO A 663 -32.04 46.12 -8.34
C PRO A 663 -30.79 46.89 -7.91
N ASP A 664 -30.39 46.73 -6.64
CA ASP A 664 -29.17 47.36 -6.10
C ASP A 664 -27.97 46.38 -6.09
N THR A 665 -28.19 45.08 -6.36
CA THR A 665 -27.16 44.03 -6.51
C THR A 665 -27.41 43.13 -7.73
N ALA A 666 -26.37 42.46 -8.23
CA ALA A 666 -26.41 41.66 -9.46
C ALA A 666 -27.29 40.40 -9.39
N ASN A 667 -27.56 39.88 -8.19
CA ASN A 667 -28.44 38.72 -7.93
C ASN A 667 -29.92 39.10 -7.77
N VAL A 668 -30.32 40.28 -8.27
CA VAL A 668 -31.71 40.75 -8.24
C VAL A 668 -32.15 41.19 -9.63
N THR A 669 -33.30 40.69 -10.07
CA THR A 669 -33.97 41.07 -11.31
C THR A 669 -35.29 41.76 -10.99
N ALA A 670 -35.49 42.97 -11.50
CA ALA A 670 -36.77 43.66 -11.41
C ALA A 670 -37.78 43.06 -12.41
N SER A 671 -39.01 42.77 -11.95
CA SER A 671 -40.12 42.30 -12.78
C SER A 671 -41.40 43.01 -12.35
N ASP A 672 -41.95 43.87 -13.20
CA ASP A 672 -43.12 44.73 -12.95
C ASP A 672 -43.10 45.52 -11.62
N LYS A 673 -43.60 44.90 -10.54
CA LYS A 673 -43.75 45.46 -9.19
C LYS A 673 -43.05 44.62 -8.11
N THR A 674 -42.24 43.66 -8.53
CA THR A 674 -41.53 42.71 -7.66
C THR A 674 -40.06 42.62 -8.03
N GLY A 675 -39.23 42.23 -7.07
CA GLY A 675 -37.84 41.87 -7.30
C GLY A 675 -37.68 40.36 -7.14
N ILE A 676 -37.20 39.68 -8.16
CA ILE A 676 -36.78 38.28 -8.07
C ILE A 676 -35.34 38.27 -7.58
N VAL A 677 -35.11 37.65 -6.43
CA VAL A 677 -33.83 37.59 -5.72
C VAL A 677 -33.36 36.16 -5.68
N SER A 678 -32.11 35.92 -6.06
CA SER A 678 -31.44 34.63 -5.87
C SER A 678 -30.40 34.75 -4.75
N ILE A 679 -30.62 34.01 -3.66
CA ILE A 679 -29.65 33.84 -2.58
C ILE A 679 -28.90 32.54 -2.81
N SER A 680 -27.58 32.60 -2.84
CA SER A 680 -26.71 31.43 -2.95
C SER A 680 -25.51 31.56 -2.02
N MET A 681 -24.77 30.47 -1.80
CA MET A 681 -23.56 30.50 -0.97
C MET A 681 -22.50 31.49 -1.48
N ALA A 682 -22.45 31.72 -2.80
CA ALA A 682 -21.58 32.71 -3.44
C ALA A 682 -22.12 34.16 -3.37
N GLN A 683 -23.44 34.35 -3.32
CA GLN A 683 -24.10 35.66 -3.30
C GLN A 683 -25.18 35.71 -2.21
N ARG A 684 -24.73 35.71 -0.94
CA ARG A 684 -25.60 35.68 0.25
C ARG A 684 -26.30 37.00 0.56
N LYS A 685 -25.90 38.10 -0.09
CA LYS A 685 -26.48 39.42 0.11
C LYS A 685 -27.17 39.89 -1.17
N ALA A 686 -28.41 40.36 -1.03
CA ALA A 686 -29.17 40.98 -2.09
C ALA A 686 -29.72 42.33 -1.63
N ALA A 687 -29.82 43.30 -2.53
CA ALA A 687 -30.47 44.57 -2.23
C ALA A 687 -31.32 45.09 -3.41
N LEU A 688 -32.38 45.82 -3.06
CA LEU A 688 -33.29 46.43 -4.01
C LEU A 688 -33.99 47.66 -3.43
N THR A 689 -34.32 48.61 -4.30
CA THR A 689 -34.98 49.87 -3.97
C THR A 689 -36.39 49.92 -4.56
N PHE A 690 -37.41 50.12 -3.72
CA PHE A 690 -38.79 50.48 -4.14
C PHE A 690 -39.01 51.99 -4.01
N LYS A 691 -39.48 52.64 -5.09
CA LYS A 691 -39.93 54.05 -5.06
C LYS A 691 -41.44 54.16 -5.25
N ASN A 692 -42.09 54.99 -4.44
CA ASN A 692 -43.48 55.40 -4.64
C ASN A 692 -43.61 56.93 -4.76
N LYS A 693 -44.66 57.34 -5.46
CA LYS A 693 -45.16 58.72 -5.51
C LYS A 693 -46.51 58.82 -4.80
N LYS A 694 -46.85 60.01 -4.31
CA LYS A 694 -48.16 60.25 -3.70
C LYS A 694 -49.25 60.52 -4.73
N THR A 695 -50.43 59.94 -4.52
CA THR A 695 -51.57 60.00 -5.45
C THR A 695 -52.89 60.40 -4.80
N ARG A 696 -52.97 60.50 -3.47
CA ARG A 696 -54.14 61.04 -2.76
C ARG A 696 -53.74 62.12 -1.75
N TYR A 697 -54.43 63.26 -1.86
CA TYR A 697 -54.16 64.47 -1.09
C TYR A 697 -55.40 64.96 -0.29
N ASP A 698 -56.56 64.32 -0.50
CA ASP A 698 -57.90 64.82 -0.14
C ASP A 698 -58.51 64.22 1.15
N ARG A 699 -57.84 63.25 1.81
CA ARG A 699 -58.38 62.54 2.98
C ARG A 699 -57.34 62.28 4.06
N TYR A 700 -57.75 62.45 5.32
CA TYR A 700 -57.03 61.96 6.49
C TYR A 700 -57.10 60.43 6.55
N SER A 701 -55.95 59.75 6.54
CA SER A 701 -55.87 58.29 6.66
C SER A 701 -54.55 57.86 7.28
N HIS A 702 -54.59 57.34 8.51
CA HIS A 702 -53.43 56.84 9.21
C HIS A 702 -53.23 55.34 8.93
N THR A 703 -51.98 54.89 8.77
CA THR A 703 -51.60 53.47 8.76
C THR A 703 -50.69 53.25 9.96
N ASP A 704 -51.16 52.50 10.95
CA ASP A 704 -50.35 52.09 12.10
C ASP A 704 -49.97 50.60 11.95
N VAL A 705 -48.81 50.20 12.46
CA VAL A 705 -48.29 48.83 12.36
C VAL A 705 -47.63 48.42 13.66
N VAL A 706 -48.14 47.34 14.25
CA VAL A 706 -47.57 46.65 15.40
C VAL A 706 -46.95 45.34 14.93
N THR A 707 -45.67 45.12 15.22
CA THR A 707 -45.05 43.79 15.09
C THR A 707 -45.35 42.97 16.33
N ASN A 708 -45.91 41.77 16.13
CA ASN A 708 -46.02 40.77 17.19
C ASN A 708 -44.96 39.68 16.94
N ILE A 709 -44.12 39.39 17.94
CA ILE A 709 -43.18 38.27 17.89
C ILE A 709 -43.86 37.11 18.61
N VAL A 710 -44.33 36.14 17.83
CA VAL A 710 -44.91 34.89 18.38
C VAL A 710 -43.77 33.87 18.45
N PRO A 711 -43.29 33.49 19.66
CA PRO A 711 -42.35 32.38 19.76
C PRO A 711 -43.09 31.09 19.38
N VAL A 712 -42.50 30.34 18.45
CA VAL A 712 -42.96 28.99 18.11
C VAL A 712 -42.24 28.03 19.04
N SER A 713 -43.02 27.22 19.77
CA SER A 713 -42.55 26.23 20.76
C SER A 713 -42.25 24.88 20.15
#